data_AF-A0A4U5PA98-F1
#
_entry.id   AF-A0A4U5PA98-F1
#
_cell.length_a   1.000
_cell.length_b   1.000
_cell.length_c   1.000
_cell.angle_alpha   90.00
_cell.angle_beta   90.00
_cell.angle_gamma   90.00
#
_symmetry.space_group_name_H-M   'P 1'
#
loop_
_entity.id
_entity.type
_entity.pdbx_description
1 polymer ?
#
loop_
_entity_poly.entity_id
_entity_poly.type
_entity_poly.pdbx_seq_one_letter_code
_entity_poly.pdbx_strand_id
1 'polypeptide(L)'
;MIPLKVREANAARDALAKAIYSRLFDFIVASINKSIPFGHSQSYIGVLDIAGFEFFALNSFEQFCINYCNEKLQQFFNDRILKQEQELYAKEGLNVPKIEYSDNQDCIDLFEMKPSGLLDMLDEESKLPRPTPQHFTTTVHQTHAKHFRLTTPRKSKLREHREMRDDEGFMIRHYAGSVCYQTALFLEKNNDALHHSLEFIMEQSANPLLQLLFKKAAPIPNEIRIPLPRGKTTNKLSVASVGSKFRSQLGLLLQKLQTTGTHFVRCIKPNAEMKSGQFEGAPILSQLKCAGMASVLKLMQKGFPSRTMFVDLYGMYKSLLPPKLSSLDPRLFCKCLFHALGLNDHDYKFGITKVFFRPGKFAEFDQLVRQDPENMNVLIKKVQAWLNCVRWKKAMYGAWSVIKLKNKILYRAECLKRIQSYVRGHLARKLHMPRIASFKRANALHGQTEALNATASKMKDSSRAAWTSHITSLKEQIQATILSLKKESVRPTSDYKNSVNNLEAGVRKVVEGMQKQIAADEAARIREMEEKLEQERLKAAAEEKDRLEQEKARQERRLLEEARKKEEEVHLKAQAVRDAAEREAEEQRRRRIAALEQERLDEELARRLAHDDKRKMVAEAPPISHSGTLNNGSNGNGYDLSKITFAELRDTINTSNNIELLEACRAEFHRRLRAYNAWKGNNEPHGAPGNGPQMPVFEEAKLASPVVSRSKNLIQRYFKVPYTSASGATGYWYAHFSGQFIVRQMEIQPSGYPILLMAGKDDEKMCVVTLNESGLTRKKGAEVLEYEFESIWAGYGGGPYDVGRLRKS
;
A
#
# COMPACT_ATOMS: atom_id res chain seq x y z
N MET A 1 -11.05 0.12 -77.39
CA MET A 1 -10.88 0.94 -76.17
C MET A 1 -12.07 0.69 -75.26
N ILE A 2 -11.95 0.89 -73.95
CA ILE A 2 -13.10 0.93 -73.03
C ILE A 2 -13.51 2.41 -72.88
N PRO A 3 -14.77 2.80 -73.15
CA PRO A 3 -15.21 4.17 -72.99
C PRO A 3 -15.36 4.53 -71.50
N LEU A 4 -14.80 5.69 -71.10
CA LEU A 4 -15.01 6.25 -69.77
C LEU A 4 -16.40 6.89 -69.66
N LYS A 5 -17.03 6.84 -68.49
CA LYS A 5 -18.26 7.61 -68.22
C LYS A 5 -17.94 9.10 -68.12
N VAL A 6 -18.93 9.97 -68.33
CA VAL A 6 -18.76 11.44 -68.31
C VAL A 6 -18.01 11.96 -67.07
N ARG A 7 -18.32 11.43 -65.87
CA ARG A 7 -17.62 11.80 -64.63
C ARG A 7 -16.14 11.34 -64.62
N GLU A 8 -15.88 10.13 -65.11
CA GLU A 8 -14.54 9.54 -65.20
C GLU A 8 -13.68 10.28 -66.23
N ALA A 9 -14.27 10.70 -67.36
CA ALA A 9 -13.62 11.51 -68.39
C ALA A 9 -13.28 12.92 -67.88
N ASN A 10 -14.19 13.58 -67.15
CA ASN A 10 -13.92 14.88 -66.52
C ASN A 10 -12.78 14.78 -65.49
N ALA A 11 -12.84 13.79 -64.59
CA ALA A 11 -11.77 13.57 -63.61
C ALA A 11 -10.42 13.27 -64.28
N ALA A 12 -10.40 12.52 -65.38
CA ALA A 12 -9.18 12.23 -66.13
C ALA A 12 -8.60 13.48 -66.85
N ARG A 13 -9.46 14.35 -67.41
CA ARG A 13 -9.08 15.67 -67.94
C ARG A 13 -8.44 16.54 -66.86
N ASP A 14 -9.05 16.59 -65.67
CA ASP A 14 -8.62 17.48 -64.60
C ASP A 14 -7.36 16.95 -63.90
N ALA A 15 -7.20 15.62 -63.79
CA ALA A 15 -5.95 14.98 -63.39
C ALA A 15 -4.80 15.27 -64.38
N LEU A 16 -5.07 15.26 -65.69
CA LEU A 16 -4.09 15.64 -66.72
C LEU A 16 -3.67 17.10 -66.60
N ALA A 17 -4.62 18.03 -66.40
CA ALA A 17 -4.32 19.44 -66.20
C ALA A 17 -3.43 19.68 -64.95
N LYS A 18 -3.77 19.04 -63.82
CA LYS A 18 -2.95 19.03 -62.59
C LYS A 18 -1.54 18.47 -62.85
N ALA A 19 -1.43 17.35 -63.56
CA ALA A 19 -0.16 16.71 -63.85
C ALA A 19 0.75 17.56 -64.77
N ILE A 20 0.19 18.22 -65.79
CA ILE A 20 0.92 19.17 -66.64
C ILE A 20 1.44 20.34 -65.79
N TYR A 21 0.58 20.94 -64.97
CA TYR A 21 0.96 22.08 -64.12
C TYR A 21 2.04 21.71 -63.09
N SER A 22 1.90 20.58 -62.39
CA SER A 22 2.89 20.11 -61.41
C SER A 22 4.25 19.89 -62.07
N ARG A 23 4.31 19.13 -63.17
CA ARG A 23 5.59 18.83 -63.85
C ARG A 23 6.22 20.09 -64.42
N LEU A 24 5.42 21.05 -64.91
CA LEU A 24 5.91 22.35 -65.35
C LEU A 24 6.48 23.17 -64.18
N PHE A 25 5.83 23.18 -63.01
CA PHE A 25 6.32 23.84 -61.81
C PHE A 25 7.64 23.21 -61.33
N ASP A 26 7.71 21.88 -61.26
CA ASP A 26 8.93 21.14 -60.91
C ASP A 26 10.08 21.46 -61.89
N PHE A 27 9.79 21.59 -63.19
CA PHE A 27 10.75 22.00 -64.22
C PHE A 27 11.21 23.45 -64.07
N ILE A 28 10.33 24.38 -63.70
CA ILE A 28 10.68 25.78 -63.41
C ILE A 28 11.61 25.84 -62.20
N VAL A 29 11.27 25.16 -61.10
CA VAL A 29 12.10 25.08 -59.88
C VAL A 29 13.46 24.43 -60.20
N ALA A 30 13.49 23.33 -60.95
CA ALA A 30 14.72 22.68 -61.39
C ALA A 30 15.56 23.54 -62.35
N SER A 31 14.95 24.48 -63.08
CA SER A 31 15.67 25.42 -63.95
C SER A 31 16.27 26.57 -63.15
N ILE A 32 15.50 27.17 -62.22
CA ILE A 32 16.00 28.16 -61.26
C ILE A 32 17.19 27.61 -60.47
N ASN A 33 17.08 26.38 -59.96
CA ASN A 33 18.15 25.70 -59.22
C ASN A 33 19.41 25.42 -60.08
N LYS A 34 19.31 25.35 -61.41
CA LYS A 34 20.47 25.25 -62.32
C LYS A 34 21.08 26.63 -62.62
N SER A 35 20.28 27.69 -62.61
CA SER A 35 20.72 29.07 -62.80
C SER A 35 21.40 29.66 -61.55
N ILE A 36 21.23 29.06 -60.38
CA ILE A 36 21.94 29.41 -59.15
C ILE A 36 23.23 28.58 -59.08
N PRO A 37 24.43 29.18 -59.23
CA PRO A 37 25.68 28.42 -59.20
C PRO A 37 25.99 27.89 -57.79
N PHE A 38 26.19 26.57 -57.68
CA PHE A 38 26.47 25.91 -56.41
C PHE A 38 27.76 25.08 -56.48
N GLY A 39 28.69 25.33 -55.55
CA GLY A 39 29.94 24.59 -55.38
C GLY A 39 29.93 23.70 -54.14
N HIS A 40 31.08 23.52 -53.48
CA HIS A 40 31.14 22.86 -52.18
C HIS A 40 30.87 23.85 -51.03
N SER A 41 29.95 23.52 -50.13
CA SER A 41 29.63 24.31 -48.93
C SER A 41 29.84 23.50 -47.65
N GLN A 42 30.53 24.05 -46.65
CA GLN A 42 30.65 23.43 -45.32
C GLN A 42 29.42 23.63 -44.43
N SER A 43 28.60 24.64 -44.72
CA SER A 43 27.40 25.03 -43.96
C SER A 43 26.36 25.66 -44.89
N TYR A 44 25.09 25.64 -44.49
CA TYR A 44 24.00 26.32 -45.20
C TYR A 44 23.04 26.98 -44.20
N ILE A 45 22.28 27.98 -44.67
CA ILE A 45 21.17 28.58 -43.94
C ILE A 45 19.91 28.27 -44.72
N GLY A 46 19.00 27.49 -44.14
CA GLY A 46 17.69 27.20 -44.73
C GLY A 46 16.64 28.19 -44.24
N VAL A 47 15.96 28.87 -45.17
CA VAL A 47 14.72 29.62 -44.88
C VAL A 47 13.54 28.74 -45.28
N LEU A 48 12.64 28.48 -44.33
CA LEU A 48 11.41 27.73 -44.57
C LEU A 48 10.23 28.70 -44.46
N ASP A 49 9.64 29.02 -45.61
CA ASP A 49 8.37 29.76 -45.71
C ASP A 49 7.25 28.78 -46.11
N ILE A 50 6.09 28.92 -45.49
CA ILE A 50 4.95 28.00 -45.59
C ILE A 50 3.64 28.70 -45.24
N ALA A 51 2.52 28.15 -45.72
CA ALA A 51 1.20 28.51 -45.22
C ALA A 51 1.10 28.27 -43.70
N GLY A 52 0.63 29.29 -42.98
CA GLY A 52 0.30 29.18 -41.56
C GLY A 52 -0.96 28.35 -41.32
N PHE A 53 -1.46 28.35 -40.09
CA PHE A 53 -2.68 27.65 -39.73
C PHE A 53 -3.91 28.31 -40.39
N GLU A 54 -4.67 27.55 -41.18
CA GLU A 54 -5.84 28.05 -41.92
C GLU A 54 -7.15 27.70 -41.21
N PHE A 55 -8.08 28.66 -41.18
CA PHE A 55 -9.43 28.48 -40.65
C PHE A 55 -10.42 29.34 -41.43
N PHE A 56 -11.23 28.68 -42.27
CA PHE A 56 -12.29 29.29 -43.06
C PHE A 56 -13.66 28.73 -42.64
N ALA A 57 -14.75 29.30 -43.17
CA ALA A 57 -16.11 28.78 -42.98
C ALA A 57 -16.32 27.39 -43.63
N LEU A 58 -15.57 27.10 -44.71
CA LEU A 58 -15.54 25.81 -45.39
C LEU A 58 -14.07 25.41 -45.58
N ASN A 59 -13.64 24.33 -44.91
CA ASN A 59 -12.28 23.82 -44.99
C ASN A 59 -12.28 22.48 -45.73
N SER A 60 -11.41 22.33 -46.73
CA SER A 60 -11.34 21.14 -47.57
C SER A 60 -10.04 20.35 -47.31
N PHE A 61 -9.70 19.42 -48.21
CA PHE A 61 -8.54 18.53 -48.07
C PHE A 61 -7.21 19.28 -48.04
N GLU A 62 -7.14 20.43 -48.71
CA GLU A 62 -5.99 21.33 -48.73
C GLU A 62 -5.72 21.92 -47.34
N GLN A 63 -6.73 22.53 -46.71
CA GLN A 63 -6.66 23.04 -45.32
C GLN A 63 -6.31 21.91 -44.34
N PHE A 64 -6.87 20.71 -44.55
CA PHE A 64 -6.61 19.53 -43.74
C PHE A 64 -5.12 19.14 -43.76
N CYS A 65 -4.48 19.13 -44.94
CA CYS A 65 -3.05 18.90 -45.07
C CYS A 65 -2.20 20.07 -44.51
N ILE A 66 -2.59 21.33 -44.76
CA ILE A 66 -1.89 22.53 -44.26
C ILE A 66 -1.90 22.57 -42.72
N ASN A 67 -3.03 22.29 -42.10
CA ASN A 67 -3.18 22.29 -40.65
C ASN A 67 -2.47 21.10 -39.98
N TYR A 68 -2.44 19.93 -40.61
CA TYR A 68 -1.60 18.80 -40.19
C TYR A 68 -0.10 19.12 -40.26
N CYS A 69 0.35 19.82 -41.30
CA CYS A 69 1.73 20.32 -41.41
C CYS A 69 2.07 21.30 -40.27
N ASN A 70 1.17 22.26 -40.01
CA ASN A 70 1.31 23.20 -38.89
C ASN A 70 1.28 22.49 -37.52
N GLU A 71 0.47 21.44 -37.34
CA GLU A 71 0.43 20.62 -36.11
C GLU A 71 1.80 19.95 -35.85
N LYS A 72 2.38 19.32 -36.89
CA LYS A 72 3.73 18.71 -36.85
C LYS A 72 4.84 19.72 -36.56
N LEU A 73 4.78 20.90 -37.17
CA LEU A 73 5.79 21.95 -36.96
C LEU A 73 5.63 22.62 -35.58
N GLN A 74 4.42 22.69 -35.04
CA GLN A 74 4.19 23.11 -33.66
C GLN A 74 4.70 22.07 -32.66
N GLN A 75 4.58 20.76 -32.93
CA GLN A 75 5.24 19.73 -32.15
C GLN A 75 6.76 19.91 -32.18
N PHE A 76 7.36 20.07 -33.36
CA PHE A 76 8.80 20.29 -33.49
C PHE A 76 9.28 21.54 -32.72
N PHE A 77 8.51 22.62 -32.75
CA PHE A 77 8.75 23.82 -31.94
C PHE A 77 8.66 23.53 -30.43
N ASN A 78 7.65 22.81 -29.98
CA ASN A 78 7.47 22.41 -28.57
C ASN A 78 8.66 21.55 -28.09
N ASP A 79 9.06 20.52 -28.86
CA ASP A 79 10.23 19.69 -28.56
C ASP A 79 11.52 20.51 -28.51
N ARG A 80 11.76 21.36 -29.52
CA ARG A 80 13.01 22.11 -29.68
C ARG A 80 13.18 23.25 -28.66
N ILE A 81 12.11 23.97 -28.35
CA ILE A 81 12.16 25.17 -27.49
C ILE A 81 11.75 24.88 -26.05
N LEU A 82 10.74 24.03 -25.81
CA LEU A 82 10.19 23.82 -24.46
C LEU A 82 10.79 22.60 -23.78
N LYS A 83 10.96 21.48 -24.49
CA LYS A 83 11.43 20.21 -23.91
C LYS A 83 12.95 20.15 -23.79
N GLN A 84 13.69 20.35 -24.88
CA GLN A 84 15.16 20.31 -24.89
C GLN A 84 15.81 21.34 -23.95
N GLU A 85 15.19 22.52 -23.79
CA GLU A 85 15.68 23.55 -22.86
C GLU A 85 15.49 23.14 -21.39
N GLN A 86 14.35 22.52 -21.06
CA GLN A 86 14.11 21.96 -19.72
C GLN A 86 14.99 20.73 -19.43
N GLU A 87 15.21 19.88 -20.42
CA GLU A 87 16.17 18.76 -20.34
C GLU A 87 17.60 19.26 -20.11
N LEU A 88 18.00 20.39 -20.72
CA LEU A 88 19.28 21.04 -20.45
C LEU A 88 19.35 21.57 -19.01
N TYR A 89 18.32 22.25 -18.51
CA TYR A 89 18.29 22.75 -17.13
C TYR A 89 18.34 21.61 -16.10
N ALA A 90 17.72 20.47 -16.39
CA ALA A 90 17.82 19.26 -15.58
C ALA A 90 19.22 18.64 -15.65
N LYS A 91 19.80 18.49 -16.85
CA LYS A 91 21.15 17.96 -17.08
C LYS A 91 22.24 18.80 -16.43
N GLU A 92 22.07 20.12 -16.39
CA GLU A 92 22.98 21.07 -15.75
C GLU A 92 22.69 21.27 -14.24
N GLY A 93 21.64 20.64 -13.69
CA GLY A 93 21.34 20.62 -12.26
C GLY A 93 20.82 21.95 -11.70
N LEU A 94 20.16 22.77 -12.51
CA LEU A 94 19.75 24.14 -12.14
C LEU A 94 18.52 24.20 -11.21
N ASN A 95 17.82 23.08 -10.99
CA ASN A 95 16.59 22.97 -10.21
C ASN A 95 15.47 23.96 -10.63
N VAL A 96 15.42 24.33 -11.92
CA VAL A 96 14.31 25.10 -12.50
C VAL A 96 13.04 24.25 -12.44
N PRO A 97 11.90 24.77 -11.95
CA PRO A 97 10.65 24.02 -11.91
C PRO A 97 10.17 23.70 -13.33
N LYS A 98 9.76 22.44 -13.57
CA LYS A 98 9.22 22.01 -14.86
C LYS A 98 7.99 22.87 -15.22
N ILE A 99 7.90 23.24 -16.49
CA ILE A 99 6.80 24.02 -17.05
C ILE A 99 5.99 23.11 -17.96
N GLU A 100 4.72 22.97 -17.59
CA GLU A 100 3.71 22.31 -18.40
C GLU A 100 3.36 23.17 -19.61
N TYR A 101 3.31 22.51 -20.76
CA TYR A 101 2.85 23.06 -22.02
C TYR A 101 1.88 22.07 -22.65
N SER A 102 0.99 22.56 -23.52
CA SER A 102 0.08 21.70 -24.27
C SER A 102 0.86 20.91 -25.31
N ASP A 103 1.05 19.63 -25.06
CA ASP A 103 1.46 18.68 -26.09
C ASP A 103 0.33 18.54 -27.13
N ASN A 104 0.71 18.12 -28.34
CA ASN A 104 -0.17 17.88 -29.46
C ASN A 104 0.15 16.59 -30.23
N GLN A 105 1.02 15.73 -29.69
CA GLN A 105 1.24 14.36 -30.18
C GLN A 105 -0.09 13.60 -30.38
N ASP A 106 -1.05 13.74 -29.47
CA ASP A 106 -2.37 13.08 -29.56
C ASP A 106 -3.21 13.57 -30.76
N CYS A 107 -3.04 14.83 -31.16
CA CYS A 107 -3.65 15.35 -32.39
C CYS A 107 -2.93 14.82 -33.63
N ILE A 108 -1.62 14.61 -33.56
CA ILE A 108 -0.80 14.07 -34.65
C ILE A 108 -1.07 12.58 -34.86
N ASP A 109 -1.22 11.82 -33.78
CA ASP A 109 -1.57 10.40 -33.78
C ASP A 109 -2.92 10.17 -34.47
N LEU A 110 -3.90 11.06 -34.25
CA LEU A 110 -5.18 11.02 -34.97
C LEU A 110 -5.01 11.07 -36.50
N PHE A 111 -4.01 11.80 -37.03
CA PHE A 111 -3.73 11.83 -38.48
C PHE A 111 -2.93 10.60 -38.97
N GLU A 112 -2.02 10.05 -38.15
CA GLU A 112 -0.95 9.13 -38.61
C GLU A 112 -0.94 7.71 -38.00
N MET A 113 -1.69 7.44 -36.94
CA MET A 113 -1.58 6.20 -36.14
C MET A 113 -2.04 4.97 -36.92
N LYS A 114 -1.11 4.29 -37.61
CA LYS A 114 -1.40 3.11 -38.42
C LYS A 114 -2.03 1.97 -37.59
N PRO A 115 -3.08 1.30 -38.09
CA PRO A 115 -3.76 1.50 -39.38
C PRO A 115 -4.92 2.51 -39.35
N SER A 116 -5.23 3.12 -38.19
CA SER A 116 -6.45 3.90 -37.94
C SER A 116 -6.29 5.43 -38.06
N GLY A 117 -5.15 5.95 -38.50
CA GLY A 117 -4.94 7.38 -38.74
C GLY A 117 -5.84 7.91 -39.86
N LEU A 118 -6.30 9.16 -39.76
CA LEU A 118 -7.22 9.77 -40.74
C LEU A 118 -6.69 9.69 -42.18
N LEU A 119 -5.38 9.81 -42.40
CA LEU A 119 -4.76 9.68 -43.72
C LEU A 119 -4.78 8.22 -44.23
N ASP A 120 -4.45 7.25 -43.37
CA ASP A 120 -4.45 5.84 -43.74
C ASP A 120 -5.89 5.32 -43.98
N MET A 121 -6.88 5.78 -43.22
CA MET A 121 -8.30 5.45 -43.45
C MET A 121 -8.84 6.04 -44.77
N LEU A 122 -8.41 7.25 -45.15
CA LEU A 122 -8.77 7.84 -46.44
C LEU A 122 -8.15 7.07 -47.62
N ASP A 123 -6.91 6.61 -47.43
CA ASP A 123 -6.23 5.72 -48.38
C ASP A 123 -6.90 4.34 -48.48
N GLU A 124 -7.41 3.74 -47.39
CA GLU A 124 -8.17 2.48 -47.46
C GLU A 124 -9.56 2.65 -48.08
N GLU A 125 -10.30 3.73 -47.78
CA GLU A 125 -11.59 4.03 -48.45
C GLU A 125 -11.41 4.09 -49.97
N SER A 126 -10.36 4.78 -50.46
CA SER A 126 -10.07 4.91 -51.89
C SER A 126 -9.81 3.58 -52.63
N LYS A 127 -9.58 2.48 -51.89
CA LYS A 127 -9.34 1.13 -52.43
C LYS A 127 -10.62 0.27 -52.45
N LEU A 128 -11.73 0.74 -51.88
CA LEU A 128 -13.00 0.00 -51.86
C LEU A 128 -13.59 -0.09 -53.28
N PRO A 129 -14.38 -1.13 -53.60
CA PRO A 129 -15.04 -1.27 -54.91
C PRO A 129 -16.07 -0.17 -55.22
N ARG A 130 -16.53 0.57 -54.20
CA ARG A 130 -17.45 1.71 -54.29
C ARG A 130 -17.05 2.75 -53.22
N PRO A 131 -16.02 3.58 -53.46
CA PRO A 131 -15.54 4.54 -52.46
C PRO A 131 -16.55 5.69 -52.33
N THR A 132 -16.91 6.10 -51.10
CA THR A 132 -17.86 7.20 -50.86
C THR A 132 -17.44 8.10 -49.69
N PRO A 133 -17.53 9.45 -49.82
CA PRO A 133 -17.18 10.37 -48.74
C PRO A 133 -17.98 10.14 -47.45
N GLN A 134 -19.25 9.75 -47.58
CA GLN A 134 -20.16 9.50 -46.46
C GLN A 134 -19.74 8.26 -45.65
N HIS A 135 -19.31 7.19 -46.33
CA HIS A 135 -18.80 5.99 -45.65
C HIS A 135 -17.51 6.33 -44.89
N PHE A 136 -16.51 6.95 -45.53
CA PHE A 136 -15.29 7.42 -44.86
C PHE A 136 -15.59 8.27 -43.62
N THR A 137 -16.47 9.26 -43.73
CA THR A 137 -16.83 10.16 -42.61
C THR A 137 -17.49 9.39 -41.47
N THR A 138 -18.36 8.44 -41.81
CA THR A 138 -19.02 7.55 -40.84
C THR A 138 -18.00 6.63 -40.15
N THR A 139 -17.08 6.01 -40.89
CA THR A 139 -16.00 5.17 -40.35
C THR A 139 -15.03 5.97 -39.47
N VAL A 140 -14.72 7.23 -39.84
CA VAL A 140 -13.92 8.15 -39.02
C VAL A 140 -14.59 8.39 -37.66
N HIS A 141 -15.87 8.75 -37.64
CA HIS A 141 -16.62 8.98 -36.40
C HIS A 141 -16.80 7.69 -35.58
N GLN A 142 -16.95 6.53 -36.21
CA GLN A 142 -17.07 5.23 -35.52
C GLN A 142 -15.74 4.81 -34.86
N THR A 143 -14.64 4.78 -35.63
CA THR A 143 -13.31 4.36 -35.15
C THR A 143 -12.82 5.25 -34.02
N HIS A 144 -13.05 6.56 -34.11
CA HIS A 144 -12.55 7.56 -33.16
C HIS A 144 -13.62 8.16 -32.25
N ALA A 145 -14.75 7.47 -32.05
CA ALA A 145 -15.92 7.96 -31.29
C ALA A 145 -15.62 8.46 -29.86
N LYS A 146 -14.51 7.99 -29.26
CA LYS A 146 -14.06 8.35 -27.90
C LYS A 146 -12.91 9.37 -27.89
N HIS A 147 -12.38 9.77 -29.05
CA HIS A 147 -11.18 10.60 -29.15
C HIS A 147 -11.51 12.08 -28.95
N PHE A 148 -11.05 12.70 -27.86
CA PHE A 148 -11.50 14.03 -27.44
C PHE A 148 -11.16 15.19 -28.41
N ARG A 149 -10.24 14.95 -29.36
CA ARG A 149 -9.90 15.89 -30.44
C ARG A 149 -10.93 15.87 -31.58
N LEU A 150 -11.66 14.76 -31.78
CA LEU A 150 -12.63 14.58 -32.86
C LEU A 150 -14.07 14.84 -32.36
N THR A 151 -14.86 15.54 -33.16
CA THR A 151 -16.27 15.85 -32.88
C THR A 151 -17.09 15.95 -34.16
N THR A 152 -18.41 15.81 -34.05
CA THR A 152 -19.34 16.04 -35.17
C THR A 152 -19.58 17.53 -35.44
N PRO A 153 -19.87 17.94 -36.69
CA PRO A 153 -20.09 19.34 -37.07
C PRO A 153 -21.14 20.06 -36.22
N ARG A 154 -22.23 19.37 -35.85
CA ARG A 154 -23.32 19.87 -35.00
C ARG A 154 -22.90 20.40 -33.63
N LYS A 155 -21.69 20.06 -33.14
CA LYS A 155 -21.13 20.59 -31.88
C LYS A 155 -20.43 21.96 -32.05
N SER A 156 -20.42 22.53 -33.26
CA SER A 156 -19.85 23.87 -33.50
C SER A 156 -20.66 25.00 -32.85
N LYS A 157 -19.98 26.12 -32.58
CA LYS A 157 -20.63 27.40 -32.26
C LYS A 157 -21.15 28.11 -33.51
N LEU A 158 -20.48 27.96 -34.65
CA LEU A 158 -20.89 28.56 -35.92
C LEU A 158 -22.20 27.93 -36.43
N ARG A 159 -22.97 28.69 -37.24
CA ARG A 159 -24.26 28.23 -37.76
C ARG A 159 -24.09 27.27 -38.94
N GLU A 160 -23.26 27.63 -39.91
CA GLU A 160 -23.03 26.86 -41.14
C GLU A 160 -22.58 25.42 -40.83
N HIS A 161 -21.62 25.27 -39.91
CA HIS A 161 -21.16 23.96 -39.42
C HIS A 161 -22.25 23.12 -38.72
N ARG A 162 -23.34 23.73 -38.22
CA ARG A 162 -24.45 23.02 -37.56
C ARG A 162 -25.54 22.58 -38.53
N GLU A 163 -25.59 23.16 -39.73
CA GLU A 163 -26.52 22.79 -40.81
C GLU A 163 -25.97 21.63 -41.66
N MET A 164 -24.64 21.42 -41.65
CA MET A 164 -23.95 20.24 -42.20
C MET A 164 -24.34 18.93 -41.47
N ARG A 165 -24.48 17.82 -42.22
CA ARG A 165 -24.77 16.50 -41.65
C ARG A 165 -23.53 15.85 -41.04
N ASP A 166 -23.74 14.88 -40.14
CA ASP A 166 -22.62 14.17 -39.49
C ASP A 166 -21.81 13.29 -40.45
N ASP A 167 -22.38 12.89 -41.59
CA ASP A 167 -21.74 12.12 -42.67
C ASP A 167 -21.10 12.99 -43.77
N GLU A 168 -21.25 14.32 -43.70
CA GLU A 168 -20.70 15.29 -44.67
C GLU A 168 -19.41 15.98 -44.18
N GLY A 169 -19.06 15.81 -42.90
CA GLY A 169 -17.86 16.39 -42.32
C GLY A 169 -17.53 15.94 -40.90
N PHE A 170 -16.36 16.36 -40.43
CA PHE A 170 -15.90 16.17 -39.05
C PHE A 170 -15.15 17.40 -38.53
N MET A 171 -15.04 17.52 -37.21
CA MET A 171 -14.36 18.62 -36.54
C MET A 171 -13.19 18.15 -35.70
N ILE A 172 -12.00 18.71 -35.96
CA ILE A 172 -10.75 18.40 -35.23
C ILE A 172 -10.32 19.60 -34.39
N ARG A 173 -9.99 19.36 -33.12
CA ARG A 173 -9.40 20.35 -32.19
C ARG A 173 -7.87 20.36 -32.29
N HIS A 174 -7.35 21.08 -33.28
CA HIS A 174 -5.93 21.39 -33.44
C HIS A 174 -5.35 22.20 -32.27
N TYR A 175 -4.03 22.36 -32.21
CA TYR A 175 -3.38 23.27 -31.25
C TYR A 175 -3.92 24.72 -31.30
N ALA A 176 -4.29 25.20 -32.49
CA ALA A 176 -4.76 26.56 -32.71
C ALA A 176 -6.28 26.77 -32.54
N GLY A 177 -7.09 25.70 -32.58
CA GLY A 177 -8.55 25.80 -32.51
C GLY A 177 -9.29 24.58 -33.06
N SER A 178 -10.62 24.64 -33.06
CA SER A 178 -11.47 23.59 -33.65
C SER A 178 -11.87 23.95 -35.08
N VAL A 179 -11.39 23.16 -36.04
CA VAL A 179 -11.62 23.33 -37.49
C VAL A 179 -12.65 22.29 -37.95
N CYS A 180 -13.62 22.71 -38.76
CA CYS A 180 -14.61 21.81 -39.37
C CYS A 180 -14.21 21.54 -40.83
N TYR A 181 -14.04 20.28 -41.19
CA TYR A 181 -13.65 19.85 -42.54
C TYR A 181 -14.83 19.18 -43.25
N GLN A 182 -15.09 19.60 -44.49
CA GLN A 182 -16.10 19.01 -45.36
C GLN A 182 -15.48 17.90 -46.20
N THR A 183 -15.95 16.66 -46.04
CA THR A 183 -15.32 15.47 -46.61
C THR A 183 -15.72 15.18 -48.06
N ALA A 184 -16.75 15.85 -48.58
CA ALA A 184 -17.38 15.59 -49.88
C ALA A 184 -16.41 15.43 -51.07
N LEU A 185 -15.27 16.12 -51.08
CA LEU A 185 -14.25 16.05 -52.15
C LEU A 185 -12.93 15.40 -51.70
N PHE A 186 -12.81 14.87 -50.47
CA PHE A 186 -11.55 14.33 -49.94
C PHE A 186 -11.01 13.17 -50.78
N LEU A 187 -11.87 12.24 -51.21
CA LEU A 187 -11.46 11.07 -52.00
C LEU A 187 -10.95 11.46 -53.40
N GLU A 188 -11.62 12.40 -54.06
CA GLU A 188 -11.20 12.90 -55.38
C GLU A 188 -9.90 13.71 -55.28
N LYS A 189 -9.72 14.50 -54.21
CA LYS A 189 -8.52 15.30 -53.98
C LYS A 189 -7.31 14.50 -53.48
N ASN A 190 -7.54 13.37 -52.79
CA ASN A 190 -6.46 12.45 -52.38
C ASN A 190 -5.99 11.52 -53.52
N ASN A 191 -6.82 11.36 -54.56
CA ASN A 191 -6.52 10.53 -55.73
C ASN A 191 -5.73 11.30 -56.80
N ASP A 192 -4.46 10.92 -56.99
CA ASP A 192 -3.52 11.51 -57.95
C ASP A 192 -3.18 10.53 -59.10
N ALA A 193 -4.12 9.63 -59.43
CA ALA A 193 -3.93 8.62 -60.47
C ALA A 193 -4.19 9.19 -61.89
N LEU A 194 -3.14 9.69 -62.53
CA LEU A 194 -3.18 9.97 -63.98
C LEU A 194 -3.35 8.67 -64.78
N HIS A 195 -4.29 8.63 -65.72
CA HIS A 195 -4.51 7.47 -66.57
C HIS A 195 -3.35 7.27 -67.56
N HIS A 196 -2.79 6.05 -67.64
CA HIS A 196 -1.57 5.77 -68.42
C HIS A 196 -1.68 6.15 -69.91
N SER A 197 -2.87 6.04 -70.52
CA SER A 197 -3.06 6.49 -71.92
C SER A 197 -2.87 8.00 -72.09
N LEU A 198 -3.18 8.81 -71.08
CA LEU A 198 -2.98 10.27 -71.12
C LEU A 198 -1.51 10.63 -70.92
N GLU A 199 -0.79 9.91 -70.02
CA GLU A 199 0.66 10.06 -69.89
C GLU A 199 1.37 9.72 -71.21
N PHE A 200 1.01 8.60 -71.86
CA PHE A 200 1.58 8.17 -73.13
C PHE A 200 1.33 9.18 -74.28
N ILE A 201 0.13 9.79 -74.34
CA ILE A 201 -0.17 10.85 -75.32
C ILE A 201 0.70 12.10 -75.08
N MET A 202 1.05 12.42 -73.82
CA MET A 202 1.98 13.52 -73.52
C MET A 202 3.43 13.16 -73.84
N GLU A 203 3.87 11.92 -73.59
CA GLU A 203 5.18 11.40 -74.03
C GLU A 203 5.34 11.49 -75.56
N GLN A 204 4.25 11.31 -76.33
CA GLN A 204 4.19 11.42 -77.79
C GLN A 204 3.84 12.82 -78.32
N SER A 205 3.72 13.84 -77.47
CA SER A 205 3.29 15.18 -77.89
C SER A 205 4.21 15.80 -78.96
N ALA A 206 3.67 16.53 -79.92
CA ALA A 206 4.46 17.27 -80.90
C ALA A 206 5.26 18.44 -80.28
N ASN A 207 4.93 18.87 -79.06
CA ASN A 207 5.62 19.95 -78.35
C ASN A 207 6.84 19.38 -77.57
N PRO A 208 8.09 19.80 -77.87
CA PRO A 208 9.28 19.28 -77.19
C PRO A 208 9.31 19.51 -75.68
N LEU A 209 8.69 20.59 -75.17
CA LEU A 209 8.59 20.83 -73.73
C LEU A 209 7.64 19.82 -73.08
N LEU A 210 6.46 19.55 -73.66
CA LEU A 210 5.55 18.53 -73.13
C LEU A 210 6.20 17.14 -73.15
N GLN A 211 6.93 16.80 -74.22
CA GLN A 211 7.75 15.59 -74.22
C GLN A 211 8.78 15.58 -73.08
N LEU A 212 9.49 16.69 -72.84
CA LEU A 212 10.50 16.76 -71.78
C LEU A 212 9.89 16.64 -70.37
N LEU A 213 8.70 17.21 -70.15
CA LEU A 213 7.96 17.11 -68.89
C LEU A 213 7.41 15.69 -68.65
N PHE A 214 7.01 14.97 -69.71
CA PHE A 214 6.36 13.66 -69.57
C PHE A 214 7.25 12.44 -69.80
N LYS A 215 8.37 12.58 -70.51
CA LYS A 215 9.41 11.53 -70.61
C LYS A 215 9.85 11.11 -69.21
N LYS A 216 9.77 9.81 -68.95
CA LYS A 216 10.30 9.17 -67.73
C LYS A 216 11.81 9.42 -67.62
N ALA A 217 12.18 10.48 -66.91
CA ALA A 217 13.57 10.88 -66.73
C ALA A 217 14.39 9.75 -66.10
N ALA A 218 15.59 9.52 -66.64
CA ALA A 218 16.62 8.75 -65.93
C ALA A 218 16.85 9.38 -64.55
N PRO A 219 17.12 8.58 -63.50
CA PRO A 219 17.12 9.06 -62.12
C PRO A 219 18.11 10.23 -61.93
N ILE A 220 17.57 11.39 -61.56
CA ILE A 220 18.34 12.62 -61.33
C ILE A 220 19.30 12.38 -60.15
N PRO A 221 20.64 12.45 -60.33
CA PRO A 221 21.60 11.88 -59.36
C PRO A 221 21.65 12.46 -57.94
N ASN A 222 20.83 13.46 -57.60
CA ASN A 222 20.83 14.15 -56.30
C ASN A 222 19.47 14.17 -55.56
N GLU A 223 18.43 13.50 -56.08
CA GLU A 223 17.27 13.20 -55.24
C GLU A 223 17.60 12.07 -54.25
N ILE A 224 17.54 12.35 -52.95
CA ILE A 224 17.61 11.32 -51.91
C ILE A 224 16.29 10.53 -51.90
N ARG A 225 16.16 9.61 -52.87
CA ARG A 225 15.09 8.62 -52.88
C ARG A 225 15.32 7.63 -51.74
N ILE A 226 14.55 7.81 -50.67
CA ILE A 226 14.48 6.87 -49.54
C ILE A 226 14.26 5.45 -50.12
N PRO A 227 15.07 4.44 -49.76
CA PRO A 227 14.81 3.07 -50.16
C PRO A 227 13.50 2.59 -49.52
N LEU A 228 12.41 2.55 -50.29
CA LEU A 228 11.24 1.79 -49.86
C LEU A 228 11.66 0.32 -49.70
N PRO A 229 11.28 -0.37 -48.62
CA PRO A 229 11.55 -1.78 -48.47
C PRO A 229 10.98 -2.54 -49.67
N ARG A 230 11.83 -3.29 -50.39
CA ARG A 230 11.41 -4.19 -51.47
C ARG A 230 10.70 -5.42 -50.87
N GLY A 231 9.50 -5.19 -50.36
CA GLY A 231 8.53 -6.24 -50.05
C GLY A 231 8.21 -7.06 -51.30
N LYS A 232 7.91 -8.34 -51.12
CA LYS A 232 7.78 -9.29 -52.23
C LYS A 232 6.64 -8.90 -53.18
N THR A 233 6.90 -9.12 -54.47
CA THR A 233 5.98 -9.20 -55.60
C THR A 233 4.49 -9.38 -55.24
N THR A 234 3.69 -8.33 -55.45
CA THR A 234 2.23 -8.45 -55.61
C THR A 234 1.78 -7.56 -56.78
N ASN A 235 0.93 -8.09 -57.67
CA ASN A 235 0.49 -7.40 -58.88
C ASN A 235 -0.64 -6.40 -58.57
N LYS A 236 -0.31 -5.23 -58.00
CA LYS A 236 -1.26 -4.11 -57.85
C LYS A 236 -0.61 -2.77 -58.19
N LEU A 237 -1.25 -2.00 -59.06
CA LEU A 237 -0.92 -0.60 -59.34
C LEU A 237 -1.45 0.31 -58.21
N SER A 238 -0.93 0.15 -56.99
CA SER A 238 -1.24 1.08 -55.89
C SER A 238 -0.48 2.40 -56.10
N VAL A 239 -1.05 3.30 -56.88
CA VAL A 239 -0.58 4.69 -56.98
C VAL A 239 -0.60 5.30 -55.58
N ALA A 240 0.51 5.91 -55.17
CA ALA A 240 0.59 6.58 -53.87
C ALA A 240 -0.33 7.81 -53.86
N SER A 241 -1.16 7.92 -52.82
CA SER A 241 -2.09 9.04 -52.63
C SER A 241 -1.37 10.36 -52.32
N VAL A 242 -2.08 11.49 -52.46
CA VAL A 242 -1.56 12.81 -52.09
C VAL A 242 -1.19 12.85 -50.60
N GLY A 243 -2.06 12.34 -49.72
CA GLY A 243 -1.81 12.30 -48.28
C GLY A 243 -0.57 11.47 -47.90
N SER A 244 -0.35 10.32 -48.55
CA SER A 244 0.80 9.46 -48.31
C SER A 244 2.11 10.06 -48.83
N LYS A 245 2.08 10.71 -50.01
CA LYS A 245 3.20 11.52 -50.53
C LYS A 245 3.56 12.66 -49.56
N PHE A 246 2.55 13.43 -49.16
CA PHE A 246 2.70 14.61 -48.30
C PHE A 246 3.27 14.26 -46.92
N ARG A 247 2.73 13.24 -46.24
CA ARG A 247 3.28 12.71 -44.98
C ARG A 247 4.75 12.31 -45.11
N SER A 248 5.12 11.68 -46.22
CA SER A 248 6.49 11.22 -46.46
C SER A 248 7.47 12.40 -46.69
N GLN A 249 7.06 13.40 -47.48
CA GLN A 249 7.83 14.62 -47.72
C GLN A 249 8.00 15.45 -46.44
N LEU A 250 6.92 15.61 -45.66
CA LEU A 250 6.92 16.32 -44.38
C LEU A 250 7.83 15.63 -43.35
N GLY A 251 7.82 14.30 -43.28
CA GLY A 251 8.75 13.53 -42.44
C GLY A 251 10.22 13.81 -42.78
N LEU A 252 10.57 13.86 -44.07
CA LEU A 252 11.93 14.20 -44.53
C LEU A 252 12.31 15.65 -44.22
N LEU A 253 11.37 16.60 -44.32
CA LEU A 253 11.58 17.99 -43.93
C LEU A 253 11.87 18.11 -42.42
N LEU A 254 11.04 17.49 -41.57
CA LEU A 254 11.23 17.48 -40.12
C LEU A 254 12.56 16.86 -39.71
N GLN A 255 13.00 15.79 -40.38
CA GLN A 255 14.31 15.17 -40.14
C GLN A 255 15.48 16.14 -40.46
N LYS A 256 15.38 16.95 -41.52
CA LYS A 256 16.37 18.01 -41.84
C LYS A 256 16.35 19.17 -40.84
N LEU A 257 15.18 19.51 -40.29
CA LEU A 257 15.05 20.52 -39.23
C LEU A 257 15.58 20.03 -37.88
N GLN A 258 15.50 18.73 -37.59
CA GLN A 258 16.05 18.12 -36.37
C GLN A 258 17.59 18.10 -36.33
N THR A 259 18.26 18.02 -37.48
CA THR A 259 19.73 18.01 -37.56
C THR A 259 20.35 19.42 -37.61
N THR A 260 19.55 20.49 -37.65
CA THR A 260 20.02 21.87 -37.84
C THR A 260 19.84 22.78 -36.62
N GLY A 261 20.59 23.88 -36.61
CA GLY A 261 20.32 25.02 -35.73
C GLY A 261 19.09 25.76 -36.24
N THR A 262 18.03 25.84 -35.43
CA THR A 262 16.74 26.36 -35.86
C THR A 262 16.36 27.65 -35.13
N HIS A 263 16.01 28.67 -35.92
CA HIS A 263 15.53 29.97 -35.47
C HIS A 263 14.08 30.13 -35.93
N PHE A 264 13.20 30.60 -35.05
CA PHE A 264 11.77 30.70 -35.33
C PHE A 264 11.34 32.16 -35.44
N VAL A 265 10.85 32.55 -36.62
CA VAL A 265 10.13 33.81 -36.84
C VAL A 265 8.63 33.52 -36.77
N ARG A 266 7.86 34.39 -36.10
CA ARG A 266 6.40 34.26 -36.00
C ARG A 266 5.76 35.56 -36.48
N CYS A 267 5.27 35.55 -37.72
CA CYS A 267 4.50 36.65 -38.29
C CYS A 267 3.13 36.74 -37.60
N ILE A 268 2.64 37.97 -37.38
CA ILE A 268 1.35 38.25 -36.73
C ILE A 268 0.55 39.20 -37.61
N LYS A 269 -0.69 38.84 -37.94
CA LYS A 269 -1.62 39.69 -38.67
C LYS A 269 -2.26 40.70 -37.69
N PRO A 270 -2.10 42.02 -37.89
CA PRO A 270 -2.49 43.03 -36.88
C PRO A 270 -3.98 43.39 -36.91
N ASN A 271 -4.66 43.22 -38.04
CA ASN A 271 -6.09 43.47 -38.21
C ASN A 271 -6.65 42.64 -39.36
N ALA A 272 -7.95 42.36 -39.39
CA ALA A 272 -8.61 41.55 -40.42
C ALA A 272 -8.52 42.21 -41.81
N GLU A 273 -8.68 43.53 -41.86
CA GLU A 273 -8.86 44.34 -43.08
C GLU A 273 -7.57 44.63 -43.87
N MET A 274 -6.40 44.20 -43.38
CA MET A 274 -5.07 44.48 -43.94
C MET A 274 -4.70 45.97 -44.02
N LYS A 275 -5.28 46.83 -43.17
CA LYS A 275 -5.01 48.27 -43.14
C LYS A 275 -3.78 48.60 -42.29
N SER A 276 -2.99 49.60 -42.71
CA SER A 276 -1.88 50.10 -41.91
C SER A 276 -2.38 50.83 -40.65
N GLY A 277 -1.58 50.84 -39.58
CA GLY A 277 -1.86 51.55 -38.32
C GLY A 277 -2.98 50.97 -37.43
N GLN A 278 -3.78 50.02 -37.91
CA GLN A 278 -4.87 49.42 -37.15
C GLN A 278 -4.43 48.16 -36.36
N PHE A 279 -4.89 48.03 -35.12
CA PHE A 279 -4.49 46.98 -34.17
C PHE A 279 -5.70 46.32 -33.49
N GLU A 280 -5.98 45.06 -33.83
CA GLU A 280 -7.06 44.26 -33.28
C GLU A 280 -6.55 43.34 -32.16
N GLY A 281 -6.56 43.84 -30.92
CA GLY A 281 -5.94 43.16 -29.78
C GLY A 281 -6.44 41.73 -29.50
N ALA A 282 -7.71 41.42 -29.75
CA ALA A 282 -8.27 40.08 -29.50
C ALA A 282 -7.82 39.03 -30.54
N PRO A 283 -7.94 39.28 -31.87
CA PRO A 283 -7.29 38.44 -32.90
C PRO A 283 -5.79 38.26 -32.71
N ILE A 284 -5.04 39.31 -32.35
CA ILE A 284 -3.60 39.22 -32.06
C ILE A 284 -3.33 38.32 -30.85
N LEU A 285 -4.07 38.52 -29.75
CA LEU A 285 -3.94 37.68 -28.56
C LEU A 285 -4.30 36.21 -28.82
N SER A 286 -5.22 35.95 -29.76
CA SER A 286 -5.51 34.58 -30.22
C SER A 286 -4.29 33.98 -30.94
N GLN A 287 -3.76 34.67 -31.95
CA GLN A 287 -2.56 34.22 -32.69
C GLN A 287 -1.37 33.90 -31.77
N LEU A 288 -1.10 34.76 -30.78
CA LEU A 288 -0.02 34.57 -29.80
C LEU A 288 -0.24 33.36 -28.87
N LYS A 289 -1.49 33.05 -28.53
CA LYS A 289 -1.85 31.82 -27.79
C LYS A 289 -1.65 30.58 -28.65
N CYS A 290 -2.19 30.60 -29.88
CA CYS A 290 -2.08 29.50 -30.84
C CYS A 290 -0.61 29.18 -31.15
N ALA A 291 0.23 30.17 -31.45
CA ALA A 291 1.66 29.97 -31.74
C ALA A 291 2.51 29.47 -30.53
N GLY A 292 1.90 29.24 -29.36
CA GLY A 292 2.56 28.72 -28.16
C GLY A 292 3.39 29.76 -27.39
N MET A 293 3.39 31.03 -27.82
CA MET A 293 4.27 32.07 -27.27
C MET A 293 4.05 32.32 -25.77
N ALA A 294 2.81 32.15 -25.28
CA ALA A 294 2.50 32.25 -23.85
C ALA A 294 3.24 31.19 -22.98
N SER A 295 3.54 30.02 -23.53
CA SER A 295 4.32 28.97 -22.85
C SER A 295 5.82 29.27 -22.91
N VAL A 296 6.30 29.79 -24.04
CA VAL A 296 7.71 30.22 -24.21
C VAL A 296 8.04 31.37 -23.26
N LEU A 297 7.17 32.37 -23.14
CA LEU A 297 7.37 33.50 -22.22
C LEU A 297 7.46 33.04 -20.74
N LYS A 298 6.62 32.08 -20.33
CA LYS A 298 6.72 31.45 -18.99
C LYS A 298 8.05 30.73 -18.79
N LEU A 299 8.57 30.06 -19.83
CA LEU A 299 9.89 29.40 -19.79
C LEU A 299 11.03 30.41 -19.68
N MET A 300 11.01 31.49 -20.46
CA MET A 300 12.03 32.54 -20.40
C MET A 300 11.97 33.33 -19.08
N GLN A 301 10.79 33.50 -18.48
CA GLN A 301 10.61 34.18 -17.19
C GLN A 301 11.13 33.35 -16.01
N LYS A 302 10.90 32.04 -15.98
CA LYS A 302 11.35 31.18 -14.88
C LYS A 302 12.78 30.65 -15.06
N GLY A 303 13.16 30.35 -16.30
CA GLY A 303 14.46 29.82 -16.71
C GLY A 303 15.54 30.88 -16.91
N PHE A 304 16.53 30.54 -17.73
CA PHE A 304 17.76 31.31 -17.92
C PHE A 304 18.21 31.23 -19.39
N PRO A 305 17.70 32.11 -20.28
CA PRO A 305 17.92 32.00 -21.72
C PRO A 305 19.34 32.39 -22.15
N SER A 306 20.03 33.24 -21.40
CA SER A 306 21.42 33.62 -21.66
C SER A 306 22.38 32.65 -20.97
N ARG A 307 23.36 32.09 -21.70
CA ARG A 307 24.26 31.05 -21.20
C ARG A 307 25.59 31.02 -21.93
N THR A 308 26.64 30.59 -21.23
CA THR A 308 28.03 30.56 -21.73
C THR A 308 28.83 29.49 -20.97
N MET A 309 29.86 28.89 -21.57
CA MET A 309 30.68 27.87 -20.87
C MET A 309 31.65 28.55 -19.89
N PHE A 310 32.09 27.79 -18.88
CA PHE A 310 33.12 28.26 -17.95
C PHE A 310 34.44 28.62 -18.65
N VAL A 311 34.79 27.90 -19.73
CA VAL A 311 36.00 28.14 -20.52
C VAL A 311 35.90 29.44 -21.31
N ASP A 312 34.76 29.72 -21.94
CA ASP A 312 34.54 30.94 -22.74
C ASP A 312 34.63 32.19 -21.84
N LEU A 313 33.93 32.18 -20.70
CA LEU A 313 34.00 33.24 -19.68
C LEU A 313 35.43 33.46 -19.18
N TYR A 314 36.14 32.37 -18.87
CA TYR A 314 37.53 32.44 -18.46
C TYR A 314 38.39 33.05 -19.57
N GLY A 315 38.22 32.65 -20.83
CA GLY A 315 38.91 33.24 -21.98
C GLY A 315 38.66 34.74 -22.13
N MET A 316 37.41 35.20 -21.98
CA MET A 316 37.04 36.62 -22.06
C MET A 316 37.71 37.50 -21.01
N TYR A 317 37.78 37.04 -19.75
CA TYR A 317 38.19 37.87 -18.61
C TYR A 317 39.58 37.56 -18.04
N LYS A 318 40.26 36.51 -18.50
CA LYS A 318 41.61 36.12 -18.03
C LYS A 318 42.64 37.23 -18.18
N SER A 319 42.59 37.98 -19.28
CA SER A 319 43.53 39.07 -19.59
C SER A 319 43.42 40.27 -18.64
N LEU A 320 42.26 40.46 -18.01
CA LEU A 320 42.01 41.58 -17.09
C LEU A 320 42.46 41.28 -15.64
N LEU A 321 42.73 40.01 -15.30
CA LEU A 321 42.87 39.57 -13.91
C LEU A 321 44.29 39.09 -13.55
N PRO A 322 44.77 39.33 -12.29
CA PRO A 322 46.14 39.02 -11.90
C PRO A 322 46.56 37.55 -12.07
N PRO A 323 47.88 37.26 -12.21
CA PRO A 323 48.41 35.91 -12.41
C PRO A 323 47.93 34.85 -11.40
N LYS A 324 47.75 35.23 -10.13
CA LYS A 324 47.26 34.33 -9.06
C LYS A 324 45.78 33.93 -9.20
N LEU A 325 45.01 34.64 -10.02
CA LEU A 325 43.62 34.31 -10.35
C LEU A 325 43.49 33.69 -11.74
N SER A 326 44.32 34.11 -12.70
CA SER A 326 44.35 33.50 -14.03
C SER A 326 44.84 32.03 -14.03
N SER A 327 45.53 31.58 -12.97
CA SER A 327 45.94 30.18 -12.76
C SER A 327 44.88 29.28 -12.11
N LEU A 328 43.65 29.76 -11.91
CA LEU A 328 42.54 28.97 -11.37
C LEU A 328 41.84 28.14 -12.45
N ASP A 329 41.26 27.01 -12.02
CA ASP A 329 40.27 26.27 -12.81
C ASP A 329 39.13 27.20 -13.29
N PRO A 330 38.71 27.15 -14.58
CA PRO A 330 37.70 28.05 -15.13
C PRO A 330 36.36 28.10 -14.35
N ARG A 331 35.93 26.99 -13.75
CA ARG A 331 34.68 26.95 -12.97
C ARG A 331 34.87 27.54 -11.57
N LEU A 332 36.01 27.32 -10.92
CA LEU A 332 36.37 28.00 -9.67
C LEU A 332 36.59 29.50 -9.89
N PHE A 333 37.24 29.89 -10.99
CA PHE A 333 37.41 31.27 -11.43
C PHE A 333 36.07 32.00 -11.57
N CYS A 334 35.11 31.43 -12.31
CA CYS A 334 33.78 32.03 -12.45
C CYS A 334 33.05 32.14 -11.08
N LYS A 335 33.15 31.12 -10.22
CA LYS A 335 32.59 31.19 -8.86
C LYS A 335 33.19 32.34 -8.03
N CYS A 336 34.48 32.58 -8.15
CA CYS A 336 35.15 33.69 -7.47
C CYS A 336 34.67 35.05 -8.01
N LEU A 337 34.67 35.22 -9.33
CA LEU A 337 34.31 36.46 -10.01
C LEU A 337 32.91 36.94 -9.63
N PHE A 338 31.91 36.06 -9.72
CA PHE A 338 30.51 36.40 -9.46
C PHE A 338 30.25 36.68 -7.97
N HIS A 339 30.86 35.90 -7.07
CA HIS A 339 30.77 36.13 -5.62
C HIS A 339 31.35 37.50 -5.23
N ALA A 340 32.47 37.90 -5.82
CA ALA A 340 33.10 39.18 -5.50
C ALA A 340 32.35 40.38 -6.08
N LEU A 341 31.70 40.22 -7.24
CA LEU A 341 30.80 41.21 -7.85
C LEU A 341 29.49 41.39 -7.06
N GLY A 342 29.18 40.50 -6.12
CA GLY A 342 27.97 40.57 -5.30
C GLY A 342 26.67 40.27 -6.07
N LEU A 343 26.76 39.58 -7.23
CA LEU A 343 25.58 39.22 -8.00
C LEU A 343 24.66 38.30 -7.21
N ASN A 344 23.34 38.51 -7.32
CA ASN A 344 22.35 37.71 -6.60
C ASN A 344 22.19 36.32 -7.21
N ASP A 345 22.01 35.33 -6.34
CA ASP A 345 21.69 33.94 -6.70
C ASP A 345 20.35 33.79 -7.47
N HIS A 346 19.56 34.86 -7.62
CA HIS A 346 18.38 34.88 -8.49
C HIS A 346 18.71 35.22 -9.95
N ASP A 347 19.73 36.04 -10.20
CA ASP A 347 20.04 36.60 -11.52
C ASP A 347 20.85 35.64 -12.41
N TYR A 348 21.59 34.72 -11.78
CA TYR A 348 22.37 33.69 -12.45
C TYR A 348 22.34 32.38 -11.66
N LYS A 349 22.67 31.26 -12.32
CA LYS A 349 22.93 29.95 -11.70
C LYS A 349 24.14 29.26 -12.32
N PHE A 350 24.88 28.53 -11.50
CA PHE A 350 25.98 27.67 -11.92
C PHE A 350 25.47 26.28 -12.30
N GLY A 351 25.51 25.96 -13.59
CA GLY A 351 25.35 24.60 -14.09
C GLY A 351 26.59 23.74 -13.81
N ILE A 352 26.62 22.54 -14.39
CA ILE A 352 27.77 21.62 -14.37
C ILE A 352 28.88 22.11 -15.30
N THR A 353 28.53 22.54 -16.52
CA THR A 353 29.45 22.95 -17.60
C THR A 353 29.34 24.43 -17.98
N LYS A 354 28.23 25.07 -17.63
CA LYS A 354 27.89 26.44 -18.06
C LYS A 354 27.45 27.35 -16.91
N VAL A 355 27.56 28.65 -17.13
CA VAL A 355 26.82 29.66 -16.35
C VAL A 355 25.55 30.02 -17.11
N PHE A 356 24.47 30.19 -16.37
CA PHE A 356 23.14 30.54 -16.85
C PHE A 356 22.71 31.86 -16.23
N PHE A 357 22.11 32.75 -17.02
CA PHE A 357 21.73 34.12 -16.64
C PHE A 357 20.27 34.41 -17.02
N ARG A 358 19.62 35.28 -16.24
CA ARG A 358 18.34 35.89 -16.60
C ARG A 358 18.49 36.83 -17.81
N PRO A 359 17.39 37.17 -18.51
CA PRO A 359 17.40 38.20 -19.55
C PRO A 359 18.08 39.48 -19.08
N GLY A 360 18.90 40.10 -19.93
CA GLY A 360 19.67 41.31 -19.63
C GLY A 360 20.90 41.10 -18.74
N LYS A 361 20.84 40.22 -17.73
CA LYS A 361 21.87 40.07 -16.67
C LYS A 361 23.27 39.67 -17.15
N PHE A 362 23.41 39.05 -18.33
CA PHE A 362 24.73 38.83 -18.92
C PHE A 362 25.38 40.12 -19.44
N ALA A 363 24.60 41.04 -20.01
CA ALA A 363 25.11 42.32 -20.53
C ALA A 363 25.47 43.29 -19.40
N GLU A 364 24.64 43.37 -18.35
CA GLU A 364 24.98 44.10 -17.11
C GLU A 364 26.30 43.60 -16.51
N PHE A 365 26.53 42.28 -16.51
CA PHE A 365 27.75 41.65 -16.00
C PHE A 365 28.99 41.94 -16.87
N ASP A 366 28.91 41.78 -18.20
CA ASP A 366 30.03 42.09 -19.11
C ASP A 366 30.40 43.58 -19.07
N GLN A 367 29.40 44.47 -18.98
CA GLN A 367 29.62 45.91 -18.76
C GLN A 367 30.35 46.18 -17.42
N LEU A 368 29.86 45.61 -16.31
CA LEU A 368 30.42 45.85 -14.97
C LEU A 368 31.86 45.34 -14.83
N VAL A 369 32.23 44.26 -15.52
CA VAL A 369 33.62 43.74 -15.49
C VAL A 369 34.57 44.56 -16.38
N ARG A 370 34.06 45.24 -17.42
CA ARG A 370 34.88 46.05 -18.34
C ARG A 370 35.13 47.49 -17.89
N GLN A 371 34.20 48.10 -17.14
CA GLN A 371 34.20 49.56 -16.94
C GLN A 371 35.05 50.08 -15.77
N ASP A 372 35.47 49.24 -14.81
CA ASP A 372 35.95 49.73 -13.50
C ASP A 372 37.22 48.99 -12.96
N PRO A 373 38.43 49.50 -13.27
CA PRO A 373 39.70 48.90 -12.82
C PRO A 373 39.98 49.02 -11.31
N GLU A 374 39.48 50.05 -10.63
CA GLU A 374 39.70 50.22 -9.19
C GLU A 374 38.83 49.25 -8.38
N ASN A 375 37.57 49.15 -8.75
CA ASN A 375 36.62 48.21 -8.17
C ASN A 375 37.05 46.76 -8.46
N MET A 376 37.69 46.49 -9.62
CA MET A 376 38.35 45.22 -9.88
C MET A 376 39.47 44.89 -8.86
N ASN A 377 40.24 45.88 -8.38
CA ASN A 377 41.24 45.65 -7.32
C ASN A 377 40.58 45.34 -5.96
N VAL A 378 39.43 45.91 -5.65
CA VAL A 378 38.60 45.53 -4.48
C VAL A 378 38.05 44.11 -4.66
N LEU A 379 37.60 43.77 -5.87
CA LEU A 379 37.14 42.44 -6.30
C LEU A 379 38.19 41.37 -6.01
N ILE A 380 39.43 41.60 -6.46
CA ILE A 380 40.58 40.71 -6.32
C ILE A 380 40.88 40.42 -4.84
N LYS A 381 40.82 41.44 -3.97
CA LYS A 381 40.99 41.28 -2.51
C LYS A 381 39.88 40.42 -1.89
N LYS A 382 38.60 40.66 -2.24
CA LYS A 382 37.46 39.84 -1.80
C LYS A 382 37.60 38.37 -2.25
N VAL A 383 37.99 38.14 -3.51
CA VAL A 383 38.25 36.80 -4.06
C VAL A 383 39.34 36.06 -3.29
N GLN A 384 40.48 36.70 -3.02
CA GLN A 384 41.61 36.05 -2.37
C GLN A 384 41.30 35.60 -0.94
N ALA A 385 40.60 36.43 -0.15
CA ALA A 385 40.13 36.06 1.18
C ALA A 385 39.18 34.84 1.12
N TRP A 386 38.19 34.87 0.22
CA TRP A 386 37.22 33.78 0.05
C TRP A 386 37.89 32.47 -0.41
N LEU A 387 38.82 32.53 -1.36
CA LEU A 387 39.58 31.38 -1.85
C LEU A 387 40.33 30.66 -0.74
N ASN A 388 40.96 31.40 0.18
CA ASN A 388 41.66 30.82 1.32
C ASN A 388 40.68 30.10 2.26
N CYS A 389 39.54 30.73 2.58
CA CYS A 389 38.48 30.10 3.37
C CYS A 389 37.91 28.82 2.70
N VAL A 390 37.71 28.82 1.38
CA VAL A 390 37.20 27.66 0.63
C VAL A 390 38.22 26.53 0.56
N ARG A 391 39.51 26.85 0.33
CA ARG A 391 40.61 25.86 0.36
C ARG A 391 40.72 25.20 1.73
N TRP A 392 40.68 25.99 2.80
CA TRP A 392 40.70 25.49 4.18
C TRP A 392 39.50 24.59 4.50
N LYS A 393 38.27 25.04 4.20
CA LYS A 393 37.05 24.24 4.37
C LYS A 393 37.13 22.91 3.58
N LYS A 394 37.65 22.93 2.34
CA LYS A 394 37.83 21.71 1.53
C LYS A 394 38.78 20.70 2.20
N ALA A 395 39.88 21.17 2.79
CA ALA A 395 40.81 20.32 3.55
C ALA A 395 40.13 19.72 4.80
N MET A 396 39.43 20.53 5.60
CA MET A 396 38.69 20.07 6.78
C MET A 396 37.64 19.01 6.43
N TYR A 397 36.80 19.24 5.42
CA TYR A 397 35.81 18.26 4.99
C TYR A 397 36.43 16.98 4.42
N GLY A 398 37.61 17.07 3.77
CA GLY A 398 38.39 15.90 3.35
C GLY A 398 38.81 15.04 4.55
N ALA A 399 39.48 15.63 5.53
CA ALA A 399 39.89 14.96 6.76
C ALA A 399 38.69 14.34 7.52
N TRP A 400 37.61 15.10 7.72
CA TRP A 400 36.38 14.57 8.35
C TRP A 400 35.74 13.42 7.57
N SER A 401 35.84 13.40 6.24
CA SER A 401 35.31 12.31 5.43
C SER A 401 36.11 11.01 5.63
N VAL A 402 37.44 11.11 5.70
CA VAL A 402 38.33 9.97 6.01
C VAL A 402 38.09 9.45 7.43
N ILE A 403 37.98 10.33 8.43
CA ILE A 403 37.70 9.95 9.82
C ILE A 403 36.34 9.25 9.94
N LYS A 404 35.29 9.81 9.32
CA LYS A 404 33.95 9.18 9.30
C LYS A 404 33.98 7.82 8.59
N LEU A 405 34.77 7.65 7.54
CA LEU A 405 34.91 6.37 6.84
C LEU A 405 35.63 5.32 7.72
N LYS A 406 36.74 5.69 8.37
CA LYS A 406 37.46 4.84 9.34
C LYS A 406 36.51 4.33 10.43
N ASN A 407 35.80 5.24 11.10
CA ASN A 407 34.92 4.88 12.21
C ASN A 407 33.75 4.00 11.74
N LYS A 408 33.23 4.22 10.52
CA LYS A 408 32.18 3.40 9.90
C LYS A 408 32.64 1.98 9.54
N ILE A 409 33.94 1.79 9.23
CA ILE A 409 34.54 0.47 9.01
C ILE A 409 34.66 -0.28 10.34
N LEU A 410 35.15 0.38 11.40
CA LEU A 410 35.28 -0.21 12.74
C LEU A 410 33.92 -0.66 13.30
N TYR A 411 32.91 0.23 13.29
CA TYR A 411 31.53 -0.09 13.70
C TYR A 411 30.95 -1.29 12.95
N ARG A 412 31.23 -1.42 11.64
CA ARG A 412 30.80 -2.57 10.84
C ARG A 412 31.49 -3.87 11.26
N ALA A 413 32.79 -3.82 11.57
CA ALA A 413 33.53 -4.98 12.06
C ALA A 413 33.01 -5.46 13.43
N GLU A 414 32.67 -4.55 14.34
CA GLU A 414 32.04 -4.88 15.64
C GLU A 414 30.65 -5.52 15.46
N CYS A 415 29.82 -4.94 14.58
CA CYS A 415 28.51 -5.50 14.25
C CYS A 415 28.64 -6.93 13.66
N LEU A 416 29.61 -7.17 12.78
CA LEU A 416 29.90 -8.50 12.23
C LEU A 416 30.37 -9.48 13.31
N LYS A 417 31.28 -9.08 14.20
CA LYS A 417 31.71 -9.89 15.36
C LYS A 417 30.52 -10.29 16.23
N ARG A 418 29.59 -9.35 16.51
CA ARG A 418 28.39 -9.61 17.31
C ARG A 418 27.42 -10.56 16.62
N ILE A 419 27.21 -10.44 15.30
CA ILE A 419 26.41 -11.39 14.53
C ILE A 419 27.05 -12.80 14.58
N GLN A 420 28.37 -12.88 14.38
CA GLN A 420 29.12 -14.15 14.43
C GLN A 420 29.03 -14.83 15.80
N SER A 421 29.10 -14.08 16.92
CA SER A 421 28.96 -14.66 18.26
C SER A 421 27.54 -15.16 18.54
N TYR A 422 26.49 -14.45 18.12
CA TYR A 422 25.11 -14.94 18.22
C TYR A 422 24.87 -16.21 17.37
N VAL A 423 25.37 -16.26 16.13
CA VAL A 423 25.23 -17.43 15.26
C VAL A 423 26.00 -18.65 15.82
N ARG A 424 27.26 -18.48 16.22
CA ARG A 424 28.06 -19.55 16.87
C ARG A 424 27.37 -20.04 18.15
N GLY A 425 26.86 -19.13 18.98
CA GLY A 425 26.11 -19.47 20.19
C GLY A 425 24.78 -20.19 19.93
N HIS A 426 24.05 -19.84 18.86
CA HIS A 426 22.85 -20.56 18.44
C HIS A 426 23.19 -21.98 17.98
N LEU A 427 24.20 -22.16 17.13
CA LEU A 427 24.63 -23.47 16.63
C LEU A 427 25.10 -24.38 17.78
N ALA A 428 25.92 -23.87 18.71
CA ALA A 428 26.34 -24.61 19.90
C ALA A 428 25.14 -25.00 20.78
N ARG A 429 24.20 -24.08 21.05
CA ARG A 429 22.97 -24.41 21.79
C ARG A 429 22.13 -25.47 21.07
N LYS A 430 21.95 -25.39 19.74
CA LYS A 430 21.21 -26.36 18.95
C LYS A 430 21.85 -27.76 19.01
N LEU A 431 23.18 -27.84 18.95
CA LEU A 431 23.94 -29.09 19.06
C LEU A 431 23.81 -29.74 20.45
N HIS A 432 23.88 -28.95 21.53
CA HIS A 432 23.79 -29.46 22.90
C HIS A 432 22.35 -29.55 23.46
N MET A 433 21.33 -29.04 22.76
CA MET A 433 19.95 -29.00 23.26
C MET A 433 19.40 -30.39 23.66
N PRO A 434 19.61 -31.49 22.89
CA PRO A 434 19.15 -32.82 23.29
C PRO A 434 19.76 -33.27 24.62
N ARG A 435 21.08 -33.10 24.77
CA ARG A 435 21.83 -33.41 25.99
C ARG A 435 21.34 -32.60 27.20
N ILE A 436 21.08 -31.31 27.02
CA ILE A 436 20.55 -30.42 28.07
C ILE A 436 19.12 -30.82 28.46
N ALA A 437 18.27 -31.18 27.50
CA ALA A 437 16.91 -31.66 27.75
C ALA A 437 16.92 -32.99 28.53
N SER A 438 17.74 -33.96 28.11
CA SER A 438 17.90 -35.25 28.80
C SER A 438 18.51 -35.10 30.19
N PHE A 439 19.46 -34.18 30.37
CA PHE A 439 20.02 -33.85 31.69
C PHE A 439 18.96 -33.26 32.64
N LYS A 440 18.11 -32.34 32.16
CA LYS A 440 17.00 -31.80 32.95
C LYS A 440 16.00 -32.88 33.35
N ARG A 441 15.65 -33.81 32.44
CA ARG A 441 14.77 -34.95 32.74
C ARG A 441 15.38 -35.90 33.76
N ALA A 442 16.64 -36.31 33.58
CA ALA A 442 17.32 -37.21 34.50
C ALA A 442 17.39 -36.64 35.93
N ASN A 443 17.66 -35.33 36.09
CA ASN A 443 17.61 -34.67 37.40
C ASN A 443 16.19 -34.65 38.00
N ALA A 444 15.14 -34.49 37.18
CA ALA A 444 13.75 -34.55 37.65
C ALA A 444 13.38 -35.97 38.13
N LEU A 445 13.82 -37.01 37.43
CA LEU A 445 13.67 -38.40 37.88
C LEU A 445 14.45 -38.67 39.18
N HIS A 446 15.63 -38.07 39.35
CA HIS A 446 16.39 -38.17 40.60
C HIS A 446 15.60 -37.60 41.78
N GLY A 447 14.98 -36.42 41.63
CA GLY A 447 14.08 -35.86 42.64
C GLY A 447 12.85 -36.73 42.92
N GLN A 448 12.31 -37.43 41.90
CA GLN A 448 11.22 -38.39 42.11
C GLN A 448 11.65 -39.61 42.95
N THR A 449 12.91 -40.06 42.91
CA THR A 449 13.36 -41.17 43.79
C THR A 449 13.33 -40.80 45.27
N GLU A 450 13.45 -39.51 45.62
CA GLU A 450 13.39 -39.06 47.02
C GLU A 450 11.95 -39.06 47.53
N ALA A 451 10.98 -38.68 46.68
CA ALA A 451 9.54 -38.81 46.97
C ALA A 451 9.10 -40.29 47.06
N LEU A 452 9.66 -41.17 46.22
CA LEU A 452 9.44 -42.62 46.34
C LEU A 452 9.98 -43.16 47.66
N ASN A 453 11.19 -42.76 48.07
CA ASN A 453 11.78 -43.20 49.34
C ASN A 453 10.95 -42.74 50.55
N ALA A 454 10.43 -41.50 50.51
CA ALA A 454 9.50 -40.95 51.51
C ALA A 454 8.08 -41.57 51.47
N THR A 455 7.79 -42.42 50.48
CA THR A 455 6.57 -43.22 50.39
C THR A 455 6.82 -44.64 50.90
N ALA A 456 7.94 -45.26 50.51
CA ALA A 456 8.36 -46.58 51.00
C ALA A 456 8.55 -46.63 52.52
N SER A 457 9.02 -45.53 53.15
CA SER A 457 9.13 -45.43 54.62
C SER A 457 7.80 -45.57 55.38
N LYS A 458 6.65 -45.41 54.72
CA LYS A 458 5.30 -45.53 55.32
C LYS A 458 4.71 -46.95 55.28
N MET A 459 5.40 -47.91 54.64
CA MET A 459 4.94 -49.30 54.46
C MET A 459 5.14 -50.18 55.70
N LYS A 460 4.52 -51.37 55.74
CA LYS A 460 4.89 -52.41 56.71
C LYS A 460 6.37 -52.81 56.54
N ASP A 461 7.06 -53.07 57.65
CA ASP A 461 8.51 -53.27 57.69
C ASP A 461 9.03 -54.42 56.79
N SER A 462 8.24 -55.50 56.64
CA SER A 462 8.57 -56.64 55.78
C SER A 462 8.77 -56.23 54.31
N SER A 463 7.93 -55.36 53.77
CA SER A 463 8.04 -54.88 52.38
C SER A 463 8.98 -53.69 52.22
N ARG A 464 9.21 -52.92 53.30
CA ARG A 464 10.03 -51.69 53.30
C ARG A 464 11.45 -51.95 52.78
N ALA A 465 12.11 -53.00 53.26
CA ALA A 465 13.50 -53.31 52.89
C ALA A 465 13.69 -53.57 51.38
N ALA A 466 12.78 -54.33 50.76
CA ALA A 466 12.84 -54.64 49.33
C ALA A 466 12.66 -53.40 48.46
N TRP A 467 11.64 -52.58 48.74
CA TRP A 467 11.39 -51.35 47.97
C TRP A 467 12.47 -50.30 48.17
N THR A 468 13.02 -50.13 49.38
CA THR A 468 14.17 -49.23 49.60
C THR A 468 15.40 -49.67 48.79
N SER A 469 15.67 -50.97 48.68
CA SER A 469 16.76 -51.50 47.83
C SER A 469 16.53 -51.16 46.33
N HIS A 470 15.32 -51.42 45.81
CA HIS A 470 14.98 -51.08 44.42
C HIS A 470 15.07 -49.57 44.13
N ILE A 471 14.62 -48.72 45.06
CA ILE A 471 14.72 -47.25 44.94
C ILE A 471 16.19 -46.79 44.96
N THR A 472 17.04 -47.44 45.75
CA THR A 472 18.47 -47.12 45.87
C THR A 472 19.21 -47.46 44.57
N SER A 473 19.02 -48.68 44.03
CA SER A 473 19.62 -49.07 42.74
C SER A 473 19.13 -48.18 41.58
N LEU A 474 17.86 -47.78 41.60
CA LEU A 474 17.31 -46.82 40.63
C LEU A 474 17.95 -45.43 40.77
N LYS A 475 18.17 -44.93 42.00
CA LYS A 475 18.85 -43.65 42.26
C LYS A 475 20.29 -43.67 41.73
N GLU A 476 21.01 -44.76 41.92
CA GLU A 476 22.36 -44.99 41.38
C GLU A 476 22.39 -45.01 39.85
N GLN A 477 21.48 -45.74 39.19
CA GLN A 477 21.39 -45.78 37.72
C GLN A 477 21.10 -44.40 37.11
N ILE A 478 20.20 -43.63 37.74
CA ILE A 478 19.93 -42.24 37.35
C ILE A 478 21.18 -41.38 37.54
N GLN A 479 21.88 -41.50 38.67
CA GLN A 479 23.08 -40.73 39.00
C GLN A 479 24.27 -41.04 38.08
N ALA A 480 24.48 -42.31 37.72
CA ALA A 480 25.47 -42.73 36.72
C ALA A 480 25.17 -42.12 35.34
N THR A 481 23.89 -42.11 34.92
CA THR A 481 23.45 -41.49 33.66
C THR A 481 23.65 -39.97 33.68
N ILE A 482 23.38 -39.30 34.81
CA ILE A 482 23.65 -37.87 35.02
C ILE A 482 25.15 -37.56 34.89
N LEU A 483 26.04 -38.45 35.37
CA LEU A 483 27.49 -38.29 35.26
C LEU A 483 28.00 -38.52 33.82
N SER A 484 27.47 -39.51 33.12
CA SER A 484 27.66 -39.70 31.66
C SER A 484 27.29 -38.43 30.89
N LEU A 485 26.07 -37.91 31.11
CA LEU A 485 25.56 -36.68 30.51
C LEU A 485 26.39 -35.42 30.86
N LYS A 486 27.19 -35.45 31.95
CA LYS A 486 28.15 -34.38 32.28
C LYS A 486 29.51 -34.56 31.60
N LYS A 487 30.08 -35.77 31.53
CA LYS A 487 31.48 -35.99 31.12
C LYS A 487 31.70 -36.23 29.62
N GLU A 488 30.75 -36.82 28.92
CA GLU A 488 31.01 -37.38 27.59
C GLU A 488 30.93 -36.35 26.44
N SER A 489 31.36 -36.74 25.24
CA SER A 489 31.26 -35.94 24.00
C SER A 489 29.81 -35.85 23.48
N VAL A 490 29.59 -35.17 22.36
CA VAL A 490 28.25 -35.07 21.75
C VAL A 490 27.91 -36.39 21.04
N ARG A 491 26.83 -37.04 21.47
CA ARG A 491 26.26 -38.25 20.86
C ARG A 491 25.05 -37.94 19.97
N PRO A 492 24.63 -38.89 19.11
CA PRO A 492 23.33 -38.87 18.44
C PRO A 492 22.14 -38.57 19.37
N THR A 493 21.10 -37.94 18.80
CA THR A 493 19.89 -37.55 19.55
C THR A 493 19.01 -38.75 19.94
N SER A 494 19.16 -39.88 19.26
CA SER A 494 18.59 -41.18 19.64
C SER A 494 19.03 -41.57 21.05
N ASP A 495 20.33 -41.52 21.31
CA ASP A 495 20.96 -42.15 22.46
C ASP A 495 20.58 -41.40 23.74
N TYR A 496 20.65 -40.07 23.69
CA TYR A 496 20.19 -39.20 24.78
C TYR A 496 18.70 -39.37 25.11
N LYS A 497 17.86 -39.74 24.13
CA LYS A 497 16.45 -40.06 24.39
C LYS A 497 16.31 -41.46 24.99
N ASN A 498 16.95 -42.46 24.39
CA ASN A 498 16.86 -43.86 24.82
C ASN A 498 17.34 -44.05 26.27
N SER A 499 18.47 -43.45 26.66
CA SER A 499 18.95 -43.49 28.04
C SER A 499 17.93 -42.93 29.03
N VAL A 500 17.26 -41.82 28.70
CA VAL A 500 16.26 -41.22 29.60
C VAL A 500 14.94 -41.99 29.58
N ASN A 501 14.46 -42.43 28.41
CA ASN A 501 13.25 -43.25 28.29
C ASN A 501 13.39 -44.56 29.10
N ASN A 502 14.57 -45.17 29.14
CA ASN A 502 14.84 -46.35 29.97
C ASN A 502 14.75 -46.04 31.47
N LEU A 503 15.22 -44.87 31.91
CA LEU A 503 15.05 -44.42 33.30
C LEU A 503 13.57 -44.08 33.61
N GLU A 504 12.85 -43.41 32.70
CA GLU A 504 11.41 -43.12 32.82
C GLU A 504 10.60 -44.44 32.96
N ALA A 505 10.97 -45.49 32.21
CA ALA A 505 10.37 -46.81 32.32
C ALA A 505 10.75 -47.55 33.62
N GLY A 506 12.00 -47.41 34.09
CA GLY A 506 12.45 -47.95 35.38
C GLY A 506 11.71 -47.34 36.57
N VAL A 507 11.63 -46.00 36.62
CA VAL A 507 10.84 -45.26 37.61
C VAL A 507 9.38 -45.70 37.59
N ARG A 508 8.77 -45.81 36.40
CA ARG A 508 7.37 -46.23 36.27
C ARG A 508 7.11 -47.63 36.83
N LYS A 509 7.97 -48.61 36.51
CA LYS A 509 7.85 -49.98 37.07
C LYS A 509 7.90 -50.00 38.60
N VAL A 510 8.76 -49.18 39.20
CA VAL A 510 8.83 -49.05 40.67
C VAL A 510 7.56 -48.39 41.21
N VAL A 511 7.06 -47.31 40.60
CA VAL A 511 5.79 -46.67 40.99
C VAL A 511 4.62 -47.67 40.94
N GLU A 512 4.44 -48.37 39.83
CA GLU A 512 3.31 -49.30 39.61
C GLU A 512 3.36 -50.50 40.56
N GLY A 513 4.56 -51.05 40.82
CA GLY A 513 4.74 -52.15 41.78
C GLY A 513 4.52 -51.70 43.22
N MET A 514 5.05 -50.53 43.59
CA MET A 514 4.92 -49.94 44.92
C MET A 514 3.45 -49.59 45.24
N GLN A 515 2.68 -49.07 44.27
CA GLN A 515 1.24 -48.82 44.42
C GLN A 515 0.44 -50.11 44.65
N LYS A 516 0.76 -51.19 43.93
CA LYS A 516 0.12 -52.50 44.14
C LYS A 516 0.39 -53.07 45.53
N GLN A 517 1.60 -52.88 46.06
CA GLN A 517 1.93 -53.30 47.43
C GLN A 517 1.16 -52.49 48.48
N ILE A 518 1.03 -51.16 48.32
CA ILE A 518 0.25 -50.31 49.24
C ILE A 518 -1.20 -50.79 49.32
N ALA A 519 -1.85 -51.02 48.18
CA ALA A 519 -3.22 -51.51 48.14
C ALA A 519 -3.40 -52.90 48.82
N ALA A 520 -2.38 -53.78 48.74
CA ALA A 520 -2.38 -55.06 49.43
C ALA A 520 -2.18 -54.93 50.94
N ASP A 521 -1.23 -54.08 51.38
CA ASP A 521 -0.98 -53.76 52.79
C ASP A 521 -2.21 -53.12 53.46
N GLU A 522 -2.93 -52.25 52.74
CA GLU A 522 -4.16 -51.59 53.20
C GLU A 522 -5.34 -52.57 53.26
N ALA A 523 -5.54 -53.40 52.23
CA ALA A 523 -6.58 -54.44 52.26
C ALA A 523 -6.36 -55.46 53.40
N ALA A 524 -5.10 -55.77 53.74
CA ALA A 524 -4.78 -56.60 54.90
C ALA A 524 -5.10 -55.90 56.24
N ARG A 525 -4.77 -54.60 56.37
CA ARG A 525 -5.07 -53.80 57.58
C ARG A 525 -6.57 -53.67 57.87
N ILE A 526 -7.41 -53.61 56.83
CA ILE A 526 -8.87 -53.56 56.98
C ILE A 526 -9.37 -54.83 57.67
N ARG A 527 -8.95 -56.01 57.18
CA ARG A 527 -9.28 -57.31 57.79
C ARG A 527 -8.76 -57.43 59.23
N GLU A 528 -7.54 -56.98 59.50
CA GLU A 528 -6.96 -56.94 60.86
C GLU A 528 -7.73 -56.01 61.84
N MET A 529 -8.56 -55.08 61.34
CA MET A 529 -9.45 -54.25 62.18
C MET A 529 -10.83 -54.89 62.33
N GLU A 530 -11.38 -55.48 61.27
CA GLU A 530 -12.66 -56.22 61.31
C GLU A 530 -12.60 -57.35 62.37
N GLU A 531 -11.54 -58.15 62.39
CA GLU A 531 -11.35 -59.24 63.37
C GLU A 531 -11.19 -58.73 64.82
N LYS A 532 -10.65 -57.53 65.03
CA LYS A 532 -10.46 -56.95 66.38
C LYS A 532 -11.75 -56.39 66.97
N LEU A 533 -12.59 -55.77 66.14
CA LEU A 533 -13.88 -55.24 66.57
C LEU A 533 -14.80 -56.36 67.09
N GLU A 534 -14.74 -57.55 66.48
CA GLU A 534 -15.48 -58.73 66.93
C GLU A 534 -14.99 -59.24 68.30
N GLN A 535 -13.69 -59.12 68.61
CA GLN A 535 -13.13 -59.52 69.91
C GLN A 535 -13.46 -58.56 71.05
N GLU A 536 -13.63 -57.25 70.80
CA GLU A 536 -14.05 -56.30 71.85
C GLU A 536 -15.50 -56.54 72.29
N ARG A 537 -16.40 -56.91 71.37
CA ARG A 537 -17.79 -57.31 71.70
C ARG A 537 -17.85 -58.46 72.70
N LEU A 538 -16.93 -59.42 72.59
CA LEU A 538 -16.83 -60.56 73.51
C LEU A 538 -16.32 -60.19 74.91
N LYS A 539 -15.53 -59.11 75.04
CA LYS A 539 -15.05 -58.63 76.35
C LYS A 539 -16.10 -57.82 77.10
N ALA A 540 -16.84 -56.96 76.41
CA ALA A 540 -17.90 -56.17 77.03
C ALA A 540 -18.96 -57.06 77.71
N ALA A 541 -19.30 -58.19 77.10
CA ALA A 541 -20.22 -59.19 77.65
C ALA A 541 -19.71 -59.92 78.92
N ALA A 542 -18.40 -59.84 79.23
CA ALA A 542 -17.83 -60.39 80.46
C ALA A 542 -17.88 -59.38 81.62
N GLU A 543 -17.61 -58.10 81.36
CA GLU A 543 -17.62 -57.04 82.40
C GLU A 543 -19.03 -56.76 82.95
N GLU A 544 -20.08 -56.95 82.15
CA GLU A 544 -21.47 -56.84 82.58
C GLU A 544 -21.83 -57.88 83.66
N LYS A 545 -21.25 -59.08 83.57
CA LYS A 545 -21.51 -60.20 84.49
C LYS A 545 -20.94 -59.96 85.89
N ASP A 546 -19.76 -59.32 85.97
CA ASP A 546 -19.04 -59.06 87.22
C ASP A 546 -19.72 -57.97 88.08
N ARG A 547 -20.38 -57.00 87.42
CA ARG A 547 -21.17 -55.95 88.09
C ARG A 547 -22.40 -56.51 88.84
N LEU A 548 -23.05 -57.53 88.28
CA LEU A 548 -24.25 -58.14 88.84
C LEU A 548 -24.02 -58.89 90.17
N GLU A 549 -22.81 -59.35 90.44
CA GLU A 549 -22.48 -60.00 91.73
C GLU A 549 -22.21 -58.96 92.83
N GLN A 550 -21.62 -57.80 92.48
CA GLN A 550 -21.36 -56.72 93.45
C GLN A 550 -22.63 -55.96 93.90
N GLU A 551 -23.70 -55.94 93.10
CA GLU A 551 -24.97 -55.34 93.52
C GLU A 551 -25.75 -56.20 94.52
N LYS A 552 -25.76 -57.53 94.37
CA LYS A 552 -26.49 -58.45 95.28
C LYS A 552 -26.07 -58.28 96.74
N ALA A 553 -24.76 -58.22 97.00
CA ALA A 553 -24.20 -58.03 98.34
C ALA A 553 -24.56 -56.66 98.98
N ARG A 554 -25.07 -55.69 98.20
CA ARG A 554 -25.55 -54.39 98.70
C ARG A 554 -27.07 -54.36 98.93
N GLN A 555 -27.83 -55.29 98.35
CA GLN A 555 -29.29 -55.36 98.52
C GLN A 555 -29.70 -56.07 99.81
N GLU A 556 -29.04 -57.17 100.20
CA GLU A 556 -29.38 -57.93 101.41
C GLU A 556 -29.36 -57.08 102.70
N ARG A 557 -28.39 -56.16 102.83
CA ARG A 557 -28.31 -55.24 103.97
C ARG A 557 -29.38 -54.15 104.01
N ARG A 558 -30.12 -53.90 102.93
CA ARG A 558 -31.24 -52.94 102.90
C ARG A 558 -32.59 -53.59 103.13
N LEU A 559 -32.76 -54.82 102.65
CA LEU A 559 -34.02 -55.58 102.76
C LEU A 559 -34.44 -55.84 104.21
N LEU A 560 -33.47 -56.06 105.12
CA LEU A 560 -33.75 -56.32 106.55
C LEU A 560 -34.31 -55.08 107.30
N GLU A 561 -34.03 -53.87 106.83
CA GLU A 561 -34.44 -52.62 107.50
C GLU A 561 -35.72 -52.02 106.88
N GLU A 562 -35.95 -52.22 105.58
CA GLU A 562 -37.21 -51.82 104.93
C GLU A 562 -38.39 -52.76 105.23
N ALA A 563 -38.13 -54.05 105.47
CA ALA A 563 -39.18 -55.04 105.79
C ALA A 563 -40.03 -54.59 106.99
N ARG A 564 -39.39 -54.08 108.05
CA ARG A 564 -40.04 -53.64 109.29
C ARG A 564 -40.75 -52.28 109.22
N LYS A 565 -40.97 -51.74 108.02
CA LYS A 565 -41.73 -50.51 107.73
C LYS A 565 -42.72 -50.63 106.57
N LYS A 566 -42.54 -51.58 105.65
CA LYS A 566 -43.44 -51.75 104.50
C LYS A 566 -44.71 -52.53 104.82
N GLU A 567 -44.73 -53.36 105.86
CA GLU A 567 -45.94 -54.09 106.28
C GLU A 567 -47.09 -53.15 106.71
N GLU A 568 -46.79 -52.02 107.35
CA GLU A 568 -47.80 -51.01 107.73
C GLU A 568 -48.28 -50.16 106.53
N GLU A 569 -47.41 -49.90 105.53
CA GLU A 569 -47.75 -49.00 104.42
C GLU A 569 -48.46 -49.71 103.25
N VAL A 570 -48.22 -51.02 103.06
CA VAL A 570 -48.85 -51.82 102.00
C VAL A 570 -50.38 -51.90 102.16
N HIS A 571 -50.89 -51.94 103.40
CA HIS A 571 -52.33 -51.99 103.65
C HIS A 571 -53.05 -50.68 103.26
N LEU A 572 -52.36 -49.53 103.27
CA LEU A 572 -52.95 -48.23 102.94
C LEU A 572 -52.90 -47.94 101.43
N LYS A 573 -51.81 -48.33 100.75
CA LYS A 573 -51.63 -48.09 99.31
C LYS A 573 -52.45 -49.03 98.41
N ALA A 574 -52.82 -50.22 98.89
CA ALA A 574 -53.69 -51.16 98.18
C ALA A 574 -55.12 -50.66 97.93
N GLN A 575 -55.55 -49.60 98.62
CA GLN A 575 -56.85 -48.96 98.46
C GLN A 575 -56.79 -47.81 97.43
N ALA A 576 -55.79 -46.92 97.51
CA ALA A 576 -55.65 -45.76 96.62
C ALA A 576 -55.38 -46.09 95.14
N VAL A 577 -54.83 -47.27 94.84
CA VAL A 577 -54.53 -47.70 93.45
C VAL A 577 -55.80 -48.00 92.63
N ARG A 578 -56.95 -48.23 93.28
CA ARG A 578 -58.22 -48.50 92.57
C ARG A 578 -58.84 -47.19 92.05
N ASP A 579 -58.92 -46.18 92.92
CA ASP A 579 -59.55 -44.88 92.65
C ASP A 579 -58.78 -44.01 91.64
N ALA A 580 -57.51 -44.34 91.36
CA ALA A 580 -56.68 -43.67 90.35
C ALA A 580 -56.90 -44.24 88.95
N ALA A 581 -56.99 -45.58 88.82
CA ALA A 581 -57.14 -46.29 87.55
C ALA A 581 -58.45 -45.92 86.82
N GLU A 582 -59.49 -45.53 87.57
CA GLU A 582 -60.78 -45.11 87.01
C GLU A 582 -60.71 -43.73 86.32
N ARG A 583 -59.80 -42.85 86.74
CA ARG A 583 -59.72 -41.45 86.24
C ARG A 583 -58.94 -41.31 84.94
N GLU A 584 -57.85 -42.05 84.77
CA GLU A 584 -57.10 -42.07 83.49
C GLU A 584 -57.94 -42.68 82.34
N ALA A 585 -58.86 -43.60 82.66
CA ALA A 585 -59.78 -44.19 81.69
C ALA A 585 -60.76 -43.15 81.10
N GLU A 586 -61.20 -42.16 81.87
CA GLU A 586 -62.09 -41.09 81.38
C GLU A 586 -61.35 -40.04 80.52
N GLU A 587 -60.11 -39.67 80.86
CA GLU A 587 -59.33 -38.73 80.04
C GLU A 587 -58.98 -39.33 78.66
N GLN A 588 -58.62 -40.61 78.59
CA GLN A 588 -58.40 -41.30 77.32
C GLN A 588 -59.70 -41.39 76.50
N ARG A 589 -60.85 -41.59 77.14
CA ARG A 589 -62.16 -41.60 76.48
C ARG A 589 -62.53 -40.22 75.91
N ARG A 590 -62.23 -39.12 76.60
CA ARG A 590 -62.45 -37.75 76.07
C ARG A 590 -61.60 -37.42 74.84
N ARG A 591 -60.30 -37.74 74.86
CA ARG A 591 -59.40 -37.46 73.71
C ARG A 591 -59.78 -38.25 72.46
N ARG A 592 -60.34 -39.46 72.62
CA ARG A 592 -60.76 -40.32 71.50
C ARG A 592 -62.07 -39.87 70.82
N ILE A 593 -62.92 -39.11 71.52
CA ILE A 593 -64.16 -38.53 70.95
C ILE A 593 -63.82 -37.34 70.06
N ALA A 594 -62.93 -36.44 70.51
CA ALA A 594 -62.55 -35.24 69.75
C ALA A 594 -61.85 -35.54 68.41
N ALA A 595 -61.13 -36.65 68.30
CA ALA A 595 -60.48 -37.05 67.04
C ALA A 595 -61.48 -37.53 65.98
N LEU A 596 -62.49 -38.31 66.39
CA LEU A 596 -63.46 -38.96 65.48
C LEU A 596 -64.48 -37.99 64.87
N GLU A 597 -64.63 -36.79 65.43
CA GLU A 597 -65.61 -35.80 64.96
C GLU A 597 -65.07 -34.90 63.85
N GLN A 598 -63.74 -34.69 63.80
CA GLN A 598 -63.08 -33.90 62.76
C GLN A 598 -62.70 -34.75 61.53
N GLU A 599 -62.28 -36.00 61.73
CA GLU A 599 -62.00 -36.95 60.64
C GLU A 599 -63.24 -37.26 59.79
N ARG A 600 -64.43 -37.28 60.42
CA ARG A 600 -65.72 -37.52 59.77
C ARG A 600 -66.15 -36.41 58.79
N LEU A 601 -65.64 -35.19 58.92
CA LEU A 601 -65.95 -34.09 57.99
C LEU A 601 -65.14 -34.20 56.68
N ASP A 602 -63.90 -34.68 56.76
CA ASP A 602 -63.04 -34.84 55.58
C ASP A 602 -63.28 -36.18 54.84
N GLU A 603 -63.70 -37.25 55.55
CA GLU A 603 -64.07 -38.53 54.89
C GLU A 603 -65.29 -38.40 53.95
N GLU A 604 -66.22 -37.47 54.18
CA GLU A 604 -67.39 -37.30 53.30
C GLU A 604 -67.03 -36.61 51.95
N LEU A 605 -65.89 -35.91 51.88
CA LEU A 605 -65.37 -35.39 50.60
C LEU A 605 -64.70 -36.48 49.74
N ALA A 606 -64.36 -37.63 50.33
CA ALA A 606 -63.53 -38.68 49.72
C ALA A 606 -64.22 -39.55 48.62
N ARG A 607 -65.24 -39.02 47.91
CA ARG A 607 -66.09 -39.80 46.99
C ARG A 607 -66.39 -39.21 45.59
N ARG A 608 -65.69 -38.16 45.10
CA ARG A 608 -65.97 -37.66 43.72
C ARG A 608 -64.82 -37.47 42.70
N LEU A 609 -63.55 -37.30 43.09
CA LEU A 609 -62.39 -37.40 42.18
C LEU A 609 -61.16 -37.87 43.00
N ALA A 610 -60.61 -39.09 42.89
CA ALA A 610 -60.84 -40.20 41.95
C ALA A 610 -60.31 -40.02 40.51
N HIS A 611 -59.02 -39.72 40.37
CA HIS A 611 -58.00 -40.54 39.65
C HIS A 611 -56.75 -39.68 39.38
N ASP A 612 -55.58 -39.95 39.98
CA ASP A 612 -54.58 -41.01 39.69
C ASP A 612 -53.43 -40.44 38.80
N ASP A 613 -52.14 -40.76 38.97
CA ASP A 613 -51.58 -41.83 39.83
C ASP A 613 -50.20 -41.54 40.47
N LYS A 614 -49.91 -42.30 41.53
CA LYS A 614 -48.64 -42.76 42.13
C LYS A 614 -47.32 -41.99 41.83
N ARG A 615 -46.66 -41.42 42.87
CA ARG A 615 -45.54 -41.99 43.70
C ARG A 615 -44.11 -41.87 43.06
N LYS A 616 -42.97 -41.66 43.77
CA LYS A 616 -42.65 -41.37 45.20
C LYS A 616 -41.13 -41.07 45.42
N MET A 617 -40.81 -40.23 46.42
CA MET A 617 -39.66 -40.31 47.41
C MET A 617 -38.20 -40.35 46.84
N VAL A 618 -37.07 -40.15 47.56
CA VAL A 618 -36.63 -39.84 48.96
C VAL A 618 -35.25 -39.11 48.86
N ALA A 619 -34.61 -38.39 49.80
CA ALA A 619 -34.76 -37.95 51.21
C ALA A 619 -34.23 -36.46 51.32
N GLU A 620 -34.26 -35.66 52.40
CA GLU A 620 -33.77 -35.76 53.80
C GLU A 620 -32.21 -35.84 53.91
N ALA A 621 -31.44 -34.77 54.20
CA ALA A 621 -31.33 -33.88 55.39
C ALA A 621 -30.52 -34.54 56.57
N PRO A 622 -30.02 -33.83 57.62
CA PRO A 622 -30.22 -32.43 58.04
C PRO A 622 -28.89 -31.61 58.32
N PRO A 623 -28.59 -30.97 59.49
CA PRO A 623 -28.83 -29.52 59.67
C PRO A 623 -27.69 -28.60 60.24
N ILE A 624 -27.68 -27.35 59.75
CA ILE A 624 -27.66 -26.04 60.49
C ILE A 624 -26.40 -25.58 61.29
N SER A 625 -26.26 -24.23 61.36
CA SER A 625 -25.39 -23.37 62.21
C SER A 625 -23.94 -23.12 61.73
N HIS A 626 -23.33 -21.92 61.88
CA HIS A 626 -23.86 -20.57 62.18
C HIS A 626 -22.88 -19.46 61.71
N SER A 627 -23.39 -18.23 61.54
CA SER A 627 -22.67 -16.94 61.64
C SER A 627 -21.38 -16.68 60.83
N GLY A 628 -21.52 -15.99 59.69
CA GLY A 628 -21.25 -14.54 59.61
C GLY A 628 -19.86 -13.95 59.95
N THR A 629 -19.35 -13.18 58.98
CA THR A 629 -18.38 -12.03 59.07
C THR A 629 -17.03 -12.24 58.38
N LEU A 630 -16.57 -11.16 57.72
CA LEU A 630 -15.32 -11.02 56.98
C LEU A 630 -14.09 -10.99 57.92
N ASN A 631 -12.92 -11.47 57.46
CA ASN A 631 -11.83 -10.52 57.16
C ASN A 631 -10.64 -11.05 56.35
N ASN A 632 -9.82 -10.09 55.92
CA ASN A 632 -8.56 -10.16 55.18
C ASN A 632 -7.58 -11.29 55.60
N GLY A 633 -6.96 -11.91 54.58
CA GLY A 633 -5.72 -12.69 54.71
C GLY A 633 -4.76 -12.33 53.57
N SER A 634 -3.67 -11.62 53.87
CA SER A 634 -2.83 -10.98 52.85
C SER A 634 -1.84 -11.92 52.16
N ASN A 635 -2.01 -12.18 50.85
CA ASN A 635 -0.91 -12.31 49.88
C ASN A 635 -1.41 -12.55 48.43
N GLY A 636 -1.26 -11.53 47.56
CA GLY A 636 -1.05 -11.69 46.10
C GLY A 636 -2.19 -12.21 45.20
N ASN A 637 -2.53 -11.39 44.19
CA ASN A 637 -3.29 -11.73 42.96
C ASN A 637 -4.76 -12.19 43.05
N GLY A 638 -5.65 -11.30 42.55
CA GLY A 638 -6.55 -11.65 41.45
C GLY A 638 -7.93 -12.24 41.78
N TYR A 639 -8.95 -11.71 41.11
CA TYR A 639 -10.30 -12.30 41.08
C TYR A 639 -10.28 -13.61 40.27
N ASP A 640 -10.73 -14.73 40.85
CA ASP A 640 -10.93 -15.99 40.12
C ASP A 640 -12.23 -15.96 39.31
N LEU A 641 -12.12 -15.46 38.07
CA LEU A 641 -13.21 -15.39 37.11
C LEU A 641 -13.37 -16.69 36.28
N SER A 642 -12.68 -17.78 36.63
CA SER A 642 -12.66 -19.01 35.83
C SER A 642 -14.05 -19.64 35.62
N LYS A 643 -14.93 -19.53 36.61
CA LYS A 643 -16.26 -20.18 36.63
C LYS A 643 -17.40 -19.32 36.06
N ILE A 644 -17.18 -18.04 35.79
CA ILE A 644 -18.21 -17.12 35.28
C ILE A 644 -18.49 -17.40 33.80
N THR A 645 -19.77 -17.47 33.43
CA THR A 645 -20.23 -17.69 32.04
C THR A 645 -20.10 -16.42 31.19
N PHE A 646 -20.14 -16.55 29.86
CA PHE A 646 -19.92 -15.43 28.94
C PHE A 646 -21.03 -14.35 29.00
N ALA A 647 -22.25 -14.73 29.43
CA ALA A 647 -23.36 -13.80 29.66
C ALA A 647 -23.14 -12.98 30.95
N GLU A 648 -22.90 -13.66 32.07
CA GLU A 648 -22.60 -13.03 33.36
C GLU A 648 -21.37 -12.10 33.27
N LEU A 649 -20.34 -12.48 32.50
CA LEU A 649 -19.16 -11.65 32.24
C LEU A 649 -19.51 -10.35 31.50
N ARG A 650 -20.41 -10.42 30.51
CA ARG A 650 -20.93 -9.24 29.79
C ARG A 650 -21.77 -8.36 30.72
N ASP A 651 -22.67 -8.95 31.49
CA ASP A 651 -23.63 -8.18 32.28
C ASP A 651 -22.97 -7.54 33.51
N THR A 652 -21.99 -8.22 34.13
CA THR A 652 -21.13 -7.64 35.17
C THR A 652 -20.34 -6.43 34.62
N ILE A 653 -19.85 -6.49 33.37
CA ILE A 653 -19.16 -5.36 32.72
C ILE A 653 -20.08 -4.16 32.48
N ASN A 654 -21.40 -4.39 32.34
CA ASN A 654 -22.38 -3.34 32.06
C ASN A 654 -23.11 -2.82 33.32
N THR A 655 -22.98 -3.47 34.47
CA THR A 655 -23.75 -3.16 35.69
C THR A 655 -22.90 -2.91 36.95
N SER A 656 -21.62 -3.32 36.97
CA SER A 656 -20.74 -3.11 38.13
C SER A 656 -20.02 -1.76 38.08
N ASN A 657 -19.93 -1.09 39.22
CA ASN A 657 -19.16 0.15 39.41
C ASN A 657 -17.75 -0.09 40.01
N ASN A 658 -17.33 -1.35 40.23
CA ASN A 658 -16.00 -1.65 40.78
C ASN A 658 -14.94 -1.73 39.66
N ILE A 659 -14.04 -0.73 39.62
CA ILE A 659 -13.03 -0.56 38.57
C ILE A 659 -12.07 -1.77 38.46
N GLU A 660 -11.56 -2.30 39.58
CA GLU A 660 -10.61 -3.42 39.55
C GLU A 660 -11.25 -4.72 39.05
N LEU A 661 -12.51 -4.95 39.43
CA LEU A 661 -13.30 -6.09 38.93
C LEU A 661 -13.60 -5.95 37.43
N LEU A 662 -13.93 -4.73 36.96
CA LEU A 662 -14.16 -4.44 35.54
C LEU A 662 -12.91 -4.70 34.69
N GLU A 663 -11.72 -4.34 35.17
CA GLU A 663 -10.45 -4.61 34.46
C GLU A 663 -10.13 -6.11 34.40
N ALA A 664 -10.32 -6.84 35.51
CA ALA A 664 -10.16 -8.30 35.53
C ALA A 664 -11.13 -8.99 34.56
N CYS A 665 -12.41 -8.58 34.54
CA CYS A 665 -13.42 -9.08 33.61
C CYS A 665 -13.05 -8.80 32.14
N ARG A 666 -12.58 -7.60 31.81
CA ARG A 666 -12.09 -7.24 30.46
C ARG A 666 -10.85 -8.05 30.05
N ALA A 667 -9.94 -8.33 30.97
CA ALA A 667 -8.74 -9.12 30.72
C ALA A 667 -9.09 -10.59 30.38
N GLU A 668 -9.99 -11.21 31.16
CA GLU A 668 -10.43 -12.59 30.92
C GLU A 668 -11.28 -12.73 29.65
N PHE A 669 -12.14 -11.74 29.35
CA PHE A 669 -12.89 -11.67 28.09
C PHE A 669 -11.94 -11.69 26.87
N HIS A 670 -10.91 -10.83 26.85
CA HIS A 670 -9.92 -10.82 25.79
C HIS A 670 -9.04 -12.10 25.75
N ARG A 671 -8.81 -12.75 26.89
CA ARG A 671 -8.10 -14.06 26.96
C ARG A 671 -8.92 -15.16 26.29
N ARG A 672 -10.22 -15.27 26.58
CA ARG A 672 -11.13 -16.24 25.95
C ARG A 672 -11.31 -15.97 24.45
N LEU A 673 -11.45 -14.72 24.04
CA LEU A 673 -11.57 -14.34 22.62
C LEU A 673 -10.32 -14.72 21.80
N ARG A 674 -9.11 -14.52 22.35
CA ARG A 674 -7.85 -14.96 21.70
C ARG A 674 -7.78 -16.48 21.55
N ALA A 675 -8.23 -17.24 22.55
CA ALA A 675 -8.28 -18.70 22.48
C ALA A 675 -9.28 -19.20 21.43
N TYR A 676 -10.46 -18.57 21.32
CA TYR A 676 -11.45 -18.88 20.28
C TYR A 676 -10.91 -18.62 18.86
N ASN A 677 -10.28 -17.47 18.63
CA ASN A 677 -9.69 -17.14 17.33
C ASN A 677 -8.55 -18.10 16.95
N ALA A 678 -7.72 -18.49 17.92
CA ALA A 678 -6.65 -19.49 17.71
C ALA A 678 -7.19 -20.90 17.45
N TRP A 679 -8.33 -21.27 18.05
CA TRP A 679 -9.03 -22.53 17.74
C TRP A 679 -9.63 -22.51 16.33
N LYS A 680 -10.32 -21.42 15.96
CA LYS A 680 -10.95 -21.27 14.64
C LYS A 680 -9.92 -21.36 13.50
N GLY A 681 -8.78 -20.68 13.65
CA GLY A 681 -7.71 -20.67 12.63
C GLY A 681 -7.04 -22.02 12.36
N ASN A 682 -7.30 -23.05 13.18
CA ASN A 682 -6.71 -24.39 13.01
C ASN A 682 -7.67 -25.42 12.38
N ASN A 683 -8.96 -25.10 12.19
CA ASN A 683 -10.02 -26.11 12.03
C ASN A 683 -10.94 -25.98 10.78
N GLU A 684 -10.69 -25.07 9.83
CA GLU A 684 -11.52 -24.95 8.61
C GLU A 684 -10.94 -25.74 7.40
N PRO A 685 -11.59 -26.84 6.94
CA PRO A 685 -11.20 -27.55 5.72
C PRO A 685 -11.72 -26.84 4.45
N HIS A 686 -11.01 -26.99 3.33
CA HIS A 686 -11.33 -26.32 2.06
C HIS A 686 -11.98 -27.30 1.06
N GLY A 687 -13.12 -26.93 0.43
CA GLY A 687 -13.57 -27.61 -0.80
C GLY A 687 -15.05 -27.53 -1.22
N ALA A 688 -15.39 -26.52 -2.04
CA ALA A 688 -16.40 -26.60 -3.12
C ALA A 688 -17.92 -26.62 -2.71
N PRO A 689 -18.90 -26.51 -3.65
CA PRO A 689 -19.51 -25.19 -3.89
C PRO A 689 -21.06 -25.16 -4.08
N GLY A 690 -21.70 -24.01 -3.79
CA GLY A 690 -23.07 -23.74 -4.28
C GLY A 690 -23.84 -22.55 -3.67
N ASN A 691 -24.18 -21.57 -4.52
CA ASN A 691 -25.29 -20.60 -4.42
C ASN A 691 -25.52 -19.79 -3.11
N GLY A 692 -24.98 -18.56 -3.07
CA GLY A 692 -25.39 -17.47 -2.18
C GLY A 692 -24.62 -16.18 -2.51
N PRO A 693 -25.22 -14.97 -2.44
CA PRO A 693 -24.53 -13.75 -2.89
C PRO A 693 -23.51 -13.25 -1.85
N GLN A 694 -22.22 -13.20 -2.23
CA GLN A 694 -21.15 -12.61 -1.41
C GLN A 694 -20.19 -11.74 -2.23
N MET A 695 -19.59 -10.78 -1.54
CA MET A 695 -18.57 -9.86 -2.07
C MET A 695 -17.18 -10.52 -2.08
N PRO A 696 -16.27 -10.17 -3.02
CA PRO A 696 -14.95 -10.81 -3.10
C PRO A 696 -14.03 -10.44 -1.92
N VAL A 697 -13.48 -11.47 -1.28
CA VAL A 697 -12.27 -11.38 -0.45
C VAL A 697 -11.07 -11.75 -1.34
N PHE A 698 -9.94 -11.06 -1.17
CA PHE A 698 -8.66 -11.42 -1.79
C PHE A 698 -7.71 -12.06 -0.77
N GLU A 699 -6.81 -12.92 -1.24
CA GLU A 699 -5.94 -13.77 -0.43
C GLU A 699 -4.86 -12.99 0.35
N GLU A 700 -4.59 -13.37 1.60
CA GLU A 700 -3.33 -13.02 2.27
C GLU A 700 -2.18 -13.89 1.73
N ALA A 701 -1.46 -13.37 0.74
CA ALA A 701 -0.23 -14.00 0.25
C ALA A 701 0.90 -13.90 1.29
N LYS A 702 1.68 -14.98 1.43
CA LYS A 702 2.71 -15.17 2.47
C LYS A 702 3.81 -14.10 2.45
N LEU A 703 4.38 -13.81 3.63
CA LEU A 703 5.54 -12.93 3.81
C LEU A 703 6.70 -13.24 2.85
N ALA A 704 7.14 -12.23 2.12
CA ALA A 704 8.46 -12.16 1.49
C ALA A 704 9.04 -10.75 1.68
N SER A 705 10.17 -10.64 2.40
CA SER A 705 10.74 -9.36 2.82
C SER A 705 11.32 -8.54 1.65
N PRO A 706 10.82 -7.32 1.36
CA PRO A 706 11.40 -6.47 0.33
C PRO A 706 12.70 -5.80 0.82
N VAL A 707 13.76 -5.87 0.00
CA VAL A 707 15.01 -5.14 0.26
C VAL A 707 14.76 -3.63 0.15
N VAL A 708 15.17 -2.86 1.16
CA VAL A 708 15.04 -1.39 1.16
C VAL A 708 15.92 -0.77 0.07
N SER A 709 15.29 -0.45 -1.06
CA SER A 709 15.89 0.35 -2.12
C SER A 709 15.96 1.84 -1.72
N ARG A 710 16.87 2.60 -2.35
CA ARG A 710 17.16 3.99 -1.94
C ARG A 710 16.42 5.01 -2.82
N SER A 711 15.91 6.06 -2.17
CA SER A 711 15.83 7.43 -2.69
C SER A 711 14.95 7.67 -3.92
N LYS A 712 13.65 7.87 -3.69
CA LYS A 712 12.81 8.82 -4.45
C LYS A 712 11.92 9.59 -3.46
N ASN A 713 11.53 10.82 -3.79
CA ASN A 713 10.53 11.55 -3.01
C ASN A 713 9.19 10.84 -3.16
N LEU A 714 8.56 10.47 -2.04
CA LEU A 714 7.21 9.90 -2.03
C LEU A 714 6.19 11.02 -2.31
N ILE A 715 5.13 10.69 -3.04
CA ILE A 715 4.03 11.63 -3.30
C ILE A 715 3.26 11.82 -1.98
N GLN A 716 3.14 13.06 -1.52
CA GLN A 716 2.30 13.40 -0.36
C GLN A 716 0.85 13.58 -0.82
N ARG A 717 -0.13 13.07 -0.06
CA ARG A 717 -1.56 13.21 -0.34
C ARG A 717 -2.35 13.42 0.95
N TYR A 718 -3.42 14.22 0.89
CA TYR A 718 -4.13 14.72 2.06
C TYR A 718 -5.63 14.45 1.90
N PHE A 719 -6.27 13.92 2.95
CA PHE A 719 -7.69 13.52 2.90
C PHE A 719 -8.47 14.08 4.09
N LYS A 720 -9.77 14.33 3.85
CA LYS A 720 -10.80 14.71 4.82
C LYS A 720 -12.02 13.81 4.63
N VAL A 721 -12.50 13.20 5.71
CA VAL A 721 -13.63 12.26 5.69
C VAL A 721 -14.61 12.65 6.81
N PRO A 722 -15.88 12.98 6.50
CA PRO A 722 -16.90 13.10 7.54
C PRO A 722 -17.23 11.71 8.11
N TYR A 723 -17.44 11.64 9.41
CA TYR A 723 -17.94 10.46 10.12
C TYR A 723 -18.99 10.87 11.15
N THR A 724 -19.77 9.91 11.62
CA THR A 724 -20.77 10.11 12.68
C THR A 724 -20.37 9.28 13.89
N SER A 725 -20.34 9.90 15.07
CA SER A 725 -20.09 9.21 16.33
C SER A 725 -21.26 8.30 16.71
N ALA A 726 -21.03 7.34 17.61
CA ALA A 726 -22.10 6.53 18.21
C ALA A 726 -23.15 7.37 18.96
N SER A 727 -22.82 8.61 19.34
CA SER A 727 -23.75 9.60 19.90
C SER A 727 -24.57 10.38 18.86
N GLY A 728 -24.50 10.01 17.57
CA GLY A 728 -25.20 10.67 16.47
C GLY A 728 -24.60 11.99 15.98
N ALA A 729 -23.63 12.55 16.72
CA ALA A 729 -22.97 13.81 16.35
C ALA A 729 -21.89 13.61 15.27
N THR A 730 -21.78 14.54 14.33
CA THR A 730 -20.86 14.47 13.18
C THR A 730 -19.49 15.07 13.48
N GLY A 731 -18.43 14.37 13.06
CA GLY A 731 -17.04 14.81 13.16
C GLY A 731 -16.31 14.72 11.82
N TYR A 732 -15.04 15.15 11.79
CA TYR A 732 -14.17 15.03 10.62
C TYR A 732 -12.85 14.34 10.95
N TRP A 733 -12.52 13.31 10.18
CA TRP A 733 -11.24 12.62 10.21
C TRP A 733 -10.36 13.11 9.05
N TYR A 734 -9.09 13.38 9.33
CA TYR A 734 -8.10 13.89 8.39
C TYR A 734 -6.86 13.01 8.39
N ALA A 735 -6.29 12.75 7.22
CA ALA A 735 -5.08 11.94 7.08
C ALA A 735 -4.12 12.50 6.03
N HIS A 736 -2.83 12.52 6.38
CA HIS A 736 -1.72 12.83 5.49
C HIS A 736 -0.94 11.53 5.21
N PHE A 737 -0.91 11.13 3.94
CA PHE A 737 -0.19 9.94 3.45
C PHE A 737 1.13 10.33 2.77
N SER A 738 2.20 9.62 3.10
CA SER A 738 3.49 9.68 2.41
C SER A 738 3.63 8.44 1.54
N GLY A 739 3.26 8.55 0.26
CA GLY A 739 3.13 7.40 -0.64
C GLY A 739 1.89 6.55 -0.32
N GLN A 740 2.09 5.42 0.37
CA GLN A 740 1.02 4.47 0.71
C GLN A 740 0.65 4.45 2.20
N PHE A 741 1.45 5.06 3.08
CA PHE A 741 1.27 4.98 4.53
C PHE A 741 0.90 6.33 5.14
N ILE A 742 0.03 6.32 6.16
CA ILE A 742 -0.31 7.52 6.94
C ILE A 742 0.92 7.94 7.75
N VAL A 743 1.21 9.24 7.77
CA VAL A 743 2.31 9.83 8.58
C VAL A 743 1.82 10.88 9.58
N ARG A 744 0.63 11.46 9.36
CA ARG A 744 -0.13 12.26 10.34
C ARG A 744 -1.61 11.96 10.22
N GLN A 745 -2.31 11.86 11.35
CA GLN A 745 -3.75 11.66 11.43
C GLN A 745 -4.35 12.64 12.44
N MET A 746 -5.51 13.21 12.13
CA MET A 746 -6.24 14.14 12.99
C MET A 746 -7.71 13.77 13.00
N GLU A 747 -8.31 13.64 14.19
CA GLU A 747 -9.75 13.47 14.37
C GLU A 747 -10.33 14.68 15.10
N ILE A 748 -11.29 15.36 14.49
CA ILE A 748 -12.00 16.49 15.08
C ILE A 748 -13.38 16.00 15.51
N GLN A 749 -13.56 15.88 16.82
CA GLN A 749 -14.83 15.54 17.43
C GLN A 749 -15.71 16.79 17.62
N PRO A 750 -17.05 16.66 17.55
CA PRO A 750 -17.98 17.77 17.79
C PRO A 750 -17.94 18.33 19.23
N SER A 751 -17.25 17.64 20.15
CA SER A 751 -16.92 18.10 21.51
C SER A 751 -15.78 19.14 21.58
N GLY A 752 -15.18 19.50 20.43
CA GLY A 752 -14.20 20.59 20.32
C GLY A 752 -12.75 20.21 20.60
N TYR A 753 -12.47 19.05 21.18
CA TYR A 753 -11.10 18.56 21.40
C TYR A 753 -10.60 17.73 20.20
N PRO A 754 -9.48 18.11 19.56
CA PRO A 754 -8.87 17.36 18.46
C PRO A 754 -7.96 16.25 18.99
N ILE A 755 -7.98 15.09 18.32
CA ILE A 755 -7.00 14.02 18.54
C ILE A 755 -5.96 14.10 17.41
N LEU A 756 -4.72 14.49 17.74
CA LEU A 756 -3.60 14.59 16.80
C LEU A 756 -2.61 13.44 17.02
N LEU A 757 -2.29 12.70 15.95
CA LEU A 757 -1.42 11.52 15.96
C LEU A 757 -0.33 11.63 14.88
N MET A 758 0.91 11.24 15.21
CA MET A 758 2.05 11.30 14.31
C MET A 758 2.80 9.95 14.26
N ALA A 759 3.15 9.51 13.05
CA ALA A 759 3.87 8.24 12.87
C ALA A 759 5.29 8.30 13.47
N GLY A 760 5.73 7.20 14.06
CA GLY A 760 6.95 7.11 14.87
C GLY A 760 6.81 7.69 16.29
N LYS A 761 5.58 7.99 16.73
CA LYS A 761 5.26 8.44 18.10
C LYS A 761 3.96 7.81 18.61
N ASP A 762 2.91 7.83 17.81
CA ASP A 762 1.54 7.47 18.21
C ASP A 762 1.03 6.21 17.47
N ASP A 763 1.93 5.38 16.94
CA ASP A 763 1.66 4.33 15.95
C ASP A 763 0.58 3.31 16.39
N GLU A 764 0.55 2.92 17.67
CA GLU A 764 -0.46 2.01 18.24
C GLU A 764 -1.91 2.57 18.20
N LYS A 765 -2.07 3.86 17.91
CA LYS A 765 -3.36 4.57 17.85
C LYS A 765 -3.73 5.04 16.43
N MET A 766 -2.84 4.88 15.45
CA MET A 766 -3.05 5.32 14.07
C MET A 766 -3.73 4.24 13.23
N CYS A 767 -4.45 4.67 12.20
CA CYS A 767 -5.03 3.73 11.23
C CYS A 767 -3.92 3.10 10.37
N VAL A 768 -3.84 1.77 10.39
CA VAL A 768 -2.77 0.99 9.73
C VAL A 768 -3.04 0.75 8.23
N VAL A 769 -4.26 1.04 7.77
CA VAL A 769 -4.73 0.79 6.39
C VAL A 769 -3.98 1.65 5.36
N THR A 770 -3.48 1.04 4.29
CA THR A 770 -2.74 1.78 3.24
C THR A 770 -3.68 2.61 2.36
N LEU A 771 -3.12 3.58 1.63
CA LEU A 771 -3.90 4.47 0.77
C LEU A 771 -4.71 3.71 -0.30
N ASN A 772 -4.16 2.64 -0.87
CA ASN A 772 -4.86 1.81 -1.83
C ASN A 772 -6.04 1.05 -1.22
N GLU A 773 -5.87 0.46 -0.03
CA GLU A 773 -6.89 -0.32 0.69
C GLU A 773 -8.00 0.57 1.25
N SER A 774 -7.66 1.79 1.68
CA SER A 774 -8.59 2.76 2.28
C SER A 774 -9.74 3.20 1.36
N GLY A 775 -9.61 2.97 0.03
CA GLY A 775 -10.58 3.40 -0.97
C GLY A 775 -10.72 4.93 -1.15
N LEU A 776 -10.02 5.74 -0.34
CA LEU A 776 -10.17 7.20 -0.30
C LEU A 776 -9.93 7.87 -1.66
N THR A 777 -9.00 7.33 -2.45
CA THR A 777 -8.66 7.76 -3.81
C THR A 777 -9.82 7.63 -4.81
N ARG A 778 -10.87 6.86 -4.48
CA ARG A 778 -12.09 6.69 -5.29
C ARG A 778 -13.28 7.51 -4.75
N LYS A 779 -13.18 8.07 -3.54
CA LYS A 779 -14.26 8.80 -2.87
C LYS A 779 -14.21 10.28 -3.28
N LYS A 780 -15.05 10.66 -4.25
CA LYS A 780 -15.14 12.02 -4.79
C LYS A 780 -15.34 13.05 -3.65
N GLY A 781 -14.44 14.02 -3.56
CA GLY A 781 -14.47 15.07 -2.52
C GLY A 781 -13.84 14.68 -1.17
N ALA A 782 -13.19 13.51 -1.05
CA ALA A 782 -12.45 13.12 0.15
C ALA A 782 -10.98 13.58 0.14
N GLU A 783 -10.41 13.93 -1.01
CA GLU A 783 -9.05 14.48 -1.13
C GLU A 783 -9.09 16.01 -0.99
N VAL A 784 -8.16 16.56 -0.21
CA VAL A 784 -8.04 18.00 0.11
C VAL A 784 -6.65 18.51 -0.24
N LEU A 785 -6.50 19.84 -0.32
CA LEU A 785 -5.22 20.45 -0.67
C LEU A 785 -4.30 20.57 0.56
N GLU A 786 -2.99 20.58 0.31
CA GLU A 786 -1.94 20.62 1.36
C GLU A 786 -2.16 21.76 2.35
N TYR A 787 -2.45 22.98 1.86
CA TYR A 787 -2.70 24.13 2.72
C TYR A 787 -3.96 23.98 3.60
N GLU A 788 -4.96 23.21 3.15
CA GLU A 788 -6.20 22.97 3.90
C GLU A 788 -5.95 22.02 5.07
N PHE A 789 -5.14 20.98 4.84
CA PHE A 789 -4.67 20.11 5.91
C PHE A 789 -3.77 20.87 6.88
N GLU A 790 -2.73 21.56 6.39
CA GLU A 790 -1.75 22.25 7.24
C GLU A 790 -2.37 23.41 8.05
N SER A 791 -3.31 24.16 7.47
CA SER A 791 -3.99 25.24 8.20
C SER A 791 -4.79 24.73 9.39
N ILE A 792 -5.47 23.58 9.24
CA ILE A 792 -6.28 22.98 10.31
C ILE A 792 -5.36 22.25 11.31
N TRP A 793 -4.36 21.52 10.81
CA TRP A 793 -3.35 20.83 11.62
C TRP A 793 -2.58 21.80 12.53
N ALA A 794 -2.09 22.92 11.99
CA ALA A 794 -1.42 23.96 12.76
C ALA A 794 -2.39 24.71 13.69
N GLY A 795 -3.63 24.97 13.25
CA GLY A 795 -4.68 25.61 14.06
C GLY A 795 -5.03 24.86 15.35
N TYR A 796 -4.84 23.53 15.37
CA TYR A 796 -5.00 22.68 16.55
C TYR A 796 -3.68 22.33 17.27
N GLY A 797 -2.57 23.00 16.93
CA GLY A 797 -1.27 22.82 17.60
C GLY A 797 -0.39 21.69 17.04
N GLY A 798 -0.70 21.16 15.86
CA GLY A 798 0.07 20.12 15.19
C GLY A 798 1.43 20.59 14.69
N GLY A 799 2.50 19.87 15.05
CA GLY A 799 3.86 20.19 14.62
C GLY A 799 4.15 19.90 13.12
N PRO A 800 5.12 20.58 12.50
CA PRO A 800 5.40 20.47 11.07
C PRO A 800 5.95 19.10 10.65
N TYR A 801 5.73 18.72 9.39
CA TYR A 801 6.20 17.45 8.83
C TYR A 801 7.70 17.46 8.50
N ASP A 802 8.52 16.91 9.41
CA ASP A 802 9.96 16.72 9.19
C ASP A 802 10.29 15.34 8.58
N VAL A 803 10.63 15.34 7.29
CA VAL A 803 11.11 14.18 6.51
C VAL A 803 12.41 13.57 7.08
N GLY A 804 13.11 14.28 7.96
CA GLY A 804 14.28 13.81 8.69
C GLY A 804 13.97 12.89 9.88
N ARG A 805 12.81 13.03 10.54
CA ARG A 805 12.51 12.34 11.81
C ARG A 805 12.23 10.84 11.65
N LEU A 806 11.47 10.45 10.63
CA LEU A 806 11.10 9.05 10.28
C LEU A 806 12.30 8.19 9.79
N ARG A 807 13.54 8.56 10.13
CA ARG A 807 14.78 7.83 9.77
C ARG A 807 15.51 7.22 10.97
N LYS A 808 14.88 7.21 12.15
CA LYS A 808 15.49 6.81 13.43
C LYS A 808 14.64 5.92 14.34
N SER A 809 13.35 5.78 14.04
CA SER A 809 12.44 4.75 14.57
C SER A 809 12.62 3.48 13.74
#